data_AF-A0A1Y4KN05-F1
#
_entry.id   AF-A0A1Y4KN05-F1
#
_cell.length_a   1.000
_cell.length_b   1.000
_cell.length_c   1.000
_cell.angle_alpha   90.00
_cell.angle_beta   90.00
_cell.angle_gamma   90.00
#
_symmetry.space_group_name_H-M   'P 1'
#
loop_
_entity.id
_entity.type
_entity.pdbx_description
1 polymer ?
#
loop_
_entity_poly.entity_id
_entity_poly.type
_entity_poly.pdbx_seq_one_letter_code
_entity_poly.pdbx_strand_id
1 'polypeptide(L)'
;MNLTKYSLGEYTSLLTTKNLLAAPLPAGLDLSRTVELVSYDSKNVVPGTLFLCKGAHFRPEYLQQAADRGAFAYVSETPYPEVDLPCIHVTDMRQVIAPFAVLYYNDPSRLLNVIGITGTKGKSSTTYYLKYILDEYLSSRKVRCGVISSIDTYDGVEEFESHLTTPEPLELQKHFANALCSGLGYLTMEVSSQALKYHRTLGTRFAAACFLNIGTDHISPIEHPDFEDYFQSKLKIFAQAEVSCVNLDCDHADRVEEAARRDCRRVVTFSRTNPKADVYGSHIRKRGNDIIFRVTIAGGQSREFQLTMPGLFNTENALAAIAVCHALGIPQQCIYVGLMKARVPGRMEVYTNANDHITAIVDYAHNRMSFETLFQSVLEEYPGRRIVTVFGCPGKKALDRRRDLGEVSGKYSDLVVLTEEDSGEEDTVSICQEIATHVAQQGCAYEIQPNRGEAIRQAILGCDKPTVILITGKGAETRQKRGLEYIDTPSDVDYSKTFLQEYDVIHGLDGLEKVRSISSVLPALKEMAGQTVVVKYGGSALGPDGAVDSILQDVATLQMAGLRVVLVHGGGKNITALLERLNVPTHFENGYRVTDEAALGVAEMALSAQVNKSIVSALNDLDVAAVGVSGKDGHLLCAQCKNPALGRVGQITQVDTRLLETLLGAGFLPVVSPIAGGDGAGYNCNADDAAQAIAEALHAHRLVFLTDVGGILIDSHNTKTAVAHMDAQRARELMDAGLIAGGMVPKVQGCLHALESGVGEVSILDGHCEHVLLLDVLHQRVSGTILTP
;
A
#
# COMPACT_ATOMS: atom_id res chain seq x y z
N MET A 1 -30.15 -1.30 -0.61
CA MET A 1 -30.20 -0.21 -1.60
C MET A 1 -31.66 0.04 -1.97
N ASN A 2 -32.17 1.26 -1.83
CA ASN A 2 -33.51 1.61 -2.36
C ASN A 2 -33.35 1.99 -3.82
N LEU A 3 -33.43 1.00 -4.72
CA LEU A 3 -33.44 1.25 -6.16
C LEU A 3 -34.79 1.85 -6.55
N THR A 4 -34.77 2.89 -7.38
CA THR A 4 -35.97 3.29 -8.13
C THR A 4 -36.39 2.11 -8.99
N LYS A 5 -37.65 1.69 -8.87
CA LYS A 5 -38.21 0.63 -9.69
C LYS A 5 -38.87 1.24 -10.91
N TYR A 6 -38.62 0.64 -12.07
CA TYR A 6 -39.17 1.08 -13.35
C TYR A 6 -40.29 0.15 -13.81
N SER A 7 -41.23 0.70 -14.56
CA SER A 7 -42.28 -0.04 -15.24
C SER A 7 -41.72 -0.80 -16.45
N LEU A 8 -42.39 -1.87 -16.85
CA LEU A 8 -42.06 -2.60 -18.06
C LEU A 8 -42.07 -1.72 -19.31
N GLY A 9 -42.97 -0.73 -19.36
CA GLY A 9 -43.06 0.26 -20.43
C GLY A 9 -41.79 1.07 -20.62
N GLU A 10 -41.04 1.34 -19.54
CA GLU A 10 -39.76 2.06 -19.63
C GLU A 10 -38.66 1.18 -20.24
N TYR A 11 -38.62 -0.11 -19.87
CA TYR A 11 -37.71 -1.08 -20.49
C TYR A 11 -38.01 -1.29 -21.98
N THR A 12 -39.29 -1.44 -22.36
CA THR A 12 -39.66 -1.62 -23.78
C THR A 12 -39.50 -0.34 -24.60
N SER A 13 -39.63 0.84 -23.97
CA SER A 13 -39.29 2.12 -24.59
C SER A 13 -37.80 2.23 -24.93
N LEU A 14 -36.92 1.71 -24.07
CA LEU A 14 -35.48 1.62 -24.38
C LEU A 14 -35.22 0.72 -25.59
N LEU A 15 -35.89 -0.43 -25.67
CA LEU A 15 -35.77 -1.34 -26.82
C LEU A 15 -36.24 -0.67 -28.11
N THR A 16 -37.36 0.05 -28.06
CA THR A 16 -37.92 0.77 -29.21
C THR A 16 -36.98 1.88 -29.68
N THR A 17 -36.47 2.70 -28.74
CA THR A 17 -35.54 3.80 -29.04
C THR A 17 -34.23 3.31 -29.65
N LYS A 18 -33.78 2.11 -29.26
CA LYS A 18 -32.56 1.48 -29.78
C LYS A 18 -32.81 0.59 -31.00
N ASN A 19 -34.06 0.50 -31.48
CA ASN A 19 -34.46 -0.37 -32.59
C ASN A 19 -34.06 -1.85 -32.39
N LEU A 20 -34.28 -2.37 -31.17
CA LEU A 20 -33.90 -3.73 -30.77
C LEU A 20 -35.07 -4.73 -30.73
N LEU A 21 -36.30 -4.30 -31.04
CA LEU A 21 -37.45 -5.20 -31.10
C LEU A 21 -37.46 -5.96 -32.44
N ALA A 22 -37.46 -7.30 -32.37
CA ALA A 22 -37.57 -8.17 -33.54
C ALA A 22 -39.03 -8.41 -33.95
N ALA A 23 -39.97 -8.18 -33.04
CA ALA A 23 -41.41 -8.27 -33.29
C ALA A 23 -42.17 -7.25 -32.42
N PRO A 24 -43.44 -6.93 -32.74
CA PRO A 24 -44.30 -6.16 -31.85
C PRO A 24 -44.43 -6.82 -30.48
N LEU A 25 -44.62 -6.01 -29.44
CA LEU A 25 -44.82 -6.51 -28.08
C LEU A 25 -46.05 -7.43 -28.00
N PRO A 26 -46.03 -8.48 -27.16
CA PRO A 26 -47.18 -9.37 -26.96
C PRO A 26 -48.46 -8.61 -26.59
N ALA A 27 -49.58 -9.00 -27.19
CA ALA A 27 -50.89 -8.44 -26.86
C ALA A 27 -51.26 -8.79 -25.40
N GLY A 28 -51.73 -7.80 -24.64
CA GLY A 28 -52.13 -7.98 -23.24
C GLY A 28 -50.99 -7.86 -22.21
N LEU A 29 -49.76 -7.56 -22.65
CA LEU A 29 -48.65 -7.28 -21.75
C LEU A 29 -48.88 -5.95 -20.99
N ASP A 30 -48.99 -6.00 -19.66
CA ASP A 30 -49.19 -4.80 -18.83
C ASP A 30 -47.89 -3.99 -18.73
N LEU A 31 -47.79 -2.94 -19.54
CA LEU A 31 -46.65 -2.02 -19.56
C LEU A 31 -46.52 -1.17 -18.29
N SER A 32 -47.60 -1.03 -17.50
CA SER A 32 -47.56 -0.29 -16.24
C SER A 32 -46.97 -1.10 -15.08
N ARG A 33 -46.85 -2.42 -15.26
CA ARG A 33 -46.32 -3.34 -14.24
C ARG A 33 -44.88 -2.98 -13.88
N THR A 34 -44.63 -2.80 -12.59
CA THR A 34 -43.29 -2.59 -12.04
C THR A 34 -42.41 -3.83 -12.20
N VAL A 35 -41.18 -3.63 -12.65
CA VAL A 35 -40.14 -4.66 -12.70
C VAL A 35 -39.43 -4.70 -11.35
N GLU A 36 -39.62 -5.80 -10.63
CA GLU A 36 -39.05 -6.00 -9.29
C GLU A 36 -37.58 -6.44 -9.34
N LEU A 37 -37.22 -7.18 -10.39
CA LEU A 37 -35.87 -7.67 -10.64
C LEU A 37 -35.65 -7.85 -12.14
N VAL A 38 -34.45 -7.55 -12.61
CA VAL A 38 -33.96 -7.99 -13.93
C VAL A 38 -32.88 -9.03 -13.69
N SER A 39 -33.04 -10.24 -14.24
CA SER A 39 -32.09 -11.34 -14.02
C SER A 39 -32.04 -12.30 -15.21
N TYR A 40 -30.88 -12.88 -15.47
CA TYR A 40 -30.71 -14.07 -16.32
C TYR A 40 -30.41 -15.35 -15.52
N ASP A 41 -30.29 -15.25 -14.19
CA ASP A 41 -30.09 -16.41 -13.32
C ASP A 41 -31.43 -16.84 -12.73
N SER A 42 -31.91 -18.00 -13.16
CA SER A 42 -33.19 -18.58 -12.72
C SER A 42 -33.22 -18.89 -11.22
N LYS A 43 -32.05 -19.02 -10.57
CA LYS A 43 -31.96 -19.23 -9.12
C LYS A 43 -32.25 -17.98 -8.31
N ASN A 44 -32.11 -16.79 -8.89
CA ASN A 44 -32.29 -15.51 -8.21
C ASN A 44 -33.68 -14.88 -8.46
N VAL A 45 -34.52 -15.54 -9.25
CA VAL A 45 -35.85 -15.03 -9.62
C VAL A 45 -36.77 -14.90 -8.41
N VAL A 46 -37.47 -13.76 -8.36
CA VAL A 46 -38.54 -13.44 -7.41
C VAL A 46 -39.82 -13.02 -8.15
N PRO A 47 -41.01 -13.03 -7.51
CA PRO A 47 -42.23 -12.54 -8.14
C PRO A 47 -42.07 -11.11 -8.69
N GLY A 48 -42.41 -10.90 -9.96
CA GLY A 48 -42.22 -9.61 -10.64
C GLY A 48 -40.88 -9.47 -11.38
N THR A 49 -40.14 -10.56 -11.58
CA THR A 49 -38.89 -10.54 -12.37
C THR A 49 -39.17 -10.43 -13.87
N LEU A 50 -38.40 -9.57 -14.55
CA LEU A 50 -38.21 -9.60 -16.00
C LEU A 50 -36.99 -10.47 -16.32
N PHE A 51 -37.22 -11.63 -16.92
CA PHE A 51 -36.17 -12.63 -17.11
C PHE A 51 -35.45 -12.47 -18.47
N LEU A 52 -34.13 -12.61 -18.49
CA LEU A 52 -33.31 -12.46 -19.69
C LEU A 52 -32.75 -13.82 -20.14
N CYS A 53 -33.18 -14.32 -21.30
CA CYS A 53 -32.65 -15.57 -21.86
C CYS A 53 -31.33 -15.30 -22.58
N LYS A 54 -30.21 -15.59 -21.91
CA LYS A 54 -28.86 -15.27 -22.35
C LYS A 54 -28.05 -16.51 -22.77
N GLY A 55 -27.34 -16.39 -23.89
CA GLY A 55 -26.28 -17.32 -24.30
C GLY A 55 -26.68 -18.25 -25.45
N ALA A 56 -25.69 -18.63 -26.27
CA ALA A 56 -25.91 -19.47 -27.46
C ALA A 56 -26.40 -20.90 -27.15
N HIS A 57 -26.25 -21.34 -25.91
CA HIS A 57 -26.68 -22.65 -25.43
C HIS A 57 -27.71 -22.53 -24.29
N PHE A 58 -28.53 -21.48 -24.33
CA PHE A 58 -29.62 -21.32 -23.37
C PHE A 58 -30.56 -22.52 -23.44
N ARG A 59 -30.98 -23.02 -22.28
CA ARG A 59 -31.85 -24.19 -22.17
C ARG A 59 -33.24 -23.82 -21.62
N PRO A 60 -34.34 -24.25 -22.24
CA PRO A 60 -35.71 -23.86 -21.84
C PRO A 60 -36.06 -24.18 -20.38
N GLU A 61 -35.41 -25.16 -19.75
CA GLU A 61 -35.68 -25.54 -18.35
C GLU A 61 -35.36 -24.40 -17.38
N TYR A 62 -34.38 -23.54 -17.71
CA TYR A 62 -34.08 -22.35 -16.90
C TYR A 62 -35.17 -21.29 -17.01
N LEU A 63 -35.79 -21.15 -18.19
CA LEU A 63 -36.93 -20.26 -18.39
C LEU A 63 -38.17 -20.78 -17.66
N GLN A 64 -38.44 -22.09 -17.73
CA GLN A 64 -39.53 -22.71 -16.96
C GLN A 64 -39.32 -22.49 -15.46
N GLN A 65 -38.11 -22.72 -14.95
CA GLN A 65 -37.78 -22.46 -13.55
C GLN A 65 -37.98 -20.99 -13.16
N ALA A 66 -37.67 -20.04 -14.05
CA ALA A 66 -37.92 -18.62 -13.82
C ALA A 66 -39.42 -18.31 -13.78
N ALA A 67 -40.21 -18.86 -14.70
CA ALA A 67 -41.67 -18.72 -14.71
C ALA A 67 -42.29 -19.24 -13.41
N ASP A 68 -41.90 -20.46 -12.97
CA ASP A 68 -42.38 -21.09 -11.73
C ASP A 68 -42.07 -20.25 -10.47
N ARG A 69 -40.99 -19.45 -10.52
CA ARG A 69 -40.55 -18.57 -9.42
C ARG A 69 -41.13 -17.15 -9.50
N GLY A 70 -41.97 -16.88 -10.50
CA GLY A 70 -42.73 -15.64 -10.62
C GLY A 70 -42.12 -14.58 -11.55
N ALA A 71 -41.26 -14.98 -12.49
CA ALA A 71 -41.02 -14.15 -13.67
C ALA A 71 -42.34 -13.93 -14.42
N PHE A 72 -42.58 -12.72 -14.90
CA PHE A 72 -43.87 -12.37 -15.54
C PHE A 72 -43.78 -12.10 -17.05
N ALA A 73 -42.56 -11.94 -17.55
CA ALA A 73 -42.21 -11.85 -18.96
C ALA A 73 -40.74 -12.25 -19.11
N TYR A 74 -40.35 -12.61 -20.32
CA TYR A 74 -38.95 -12.83 -20.64
C TYR A 74 -38.53 -12.11 -21.91
N VAL A 75 -37.23 -11.87 -22.05
CA VAL A 75 -36.61 -11.22 -23.21
C VAL A 75 -35.65 -12.19 -23.88
N SER A 76 -35.77 -12.37 -25.20
CA SER A 76 -34.91 -13.29 -25.94
C SER A 76 -34.82 -12.98 -27.43
N GLU A 77 -33.72 -13.41 -28.06
CA GLU A 77 -33.58 -13.55 -29.51
C GLU A 77 -34.35 -14.76 -30.05
N THR A 78 -34.63 -15.77 -29.22
CA THR A 78 -35.35 -16.99 -29.62
C THR A 78 -36.62 -17.13 -28.79
N PRO A 79 -37.81 -17.18 -29.40
CA PRO A 79 -39.05 -17.51 -28.71
C PRO A 79 -39.05 -18.97 -28.21
N TYR A 80 -39.61 -19.21 -27.02
CA TYR A 80 -39.73 -20.50 -26.35
C TYR A 80 -41.23 -20.75 -26.05
N PRO A 81 -42.03 -21.09 -27.08
CA PRO A 81 -43.48 -21.23 -26.96
C PRO A 81 -43.93 -22.35 -26.02
N GLU A 82 -43.02 -23.27 -25.65
CA GLU A 82 -43.27 -24.34 -24.69
C GLU A 82 -43.40 -23.85 -23.24
N VAL A 83 -42.97 -22.62 -22.93
CA VAL A 83 -43.15 -22.00 -21.60
C VAL A 83 -44.27 -20.96 -21.68
N ASP A 84 -45.28 -21.08 -20.81
CA ASP A 84 -46.42 -20.16 -20.74
C ASP A 84 -46.02 -18.82 -20.09
N LEU A 85 -45.21 -18.04 -20.81
CA LEU A 85 -44.72 -16.73 -20.38
C LEU A 85 -44.59 -15.78 -21.59
N PRO A 86 -45.00 -14.49 -21.48
CA PRO A 86 -44.88 -13.55 -22.60
C PRO A 86 -43.43 -13.30 -23.04
N CYS A 87 -43.16 -13.41 -24.34
CA CYS A 87 -41.87 -13.16 -24.97
C CYS A 87 -41.75 -11.73 -25.50
N ILE A 88 -40.78 -10.97 -25.00
CA ILE A 88 -40.31 -9.73 -25.63
C ILE A 88 -39.18 -10.12 -26.59
N HIS A 89 -39.53 -10.27 -27.87
CA HIS A 89 -38.62 -10.74 -28.90
C HIS A 89 -37.69 -9.63 -29.38
N VAL A 90 -36.38 -9.83 -29.26
CA VAL A 90 -35.35 -8.82 -29.57
C VAL A 90 -34.36 -9.31 -30.61
N THR A 91 -33.64 -8.39 -31.25
CA THR A 91 -32.68 -8.70 -32.32
C THR A 91 -31.28 -9.05 -31.81
N ASP A 92 -30.90 -8.58 -30.62
CA ASP A 92 -29.57 -8.77 -30.04
C ASP A 92 -29.60 -8.65 -28.50
N MET A 93 -29.48 -9.77 -27.80
CA MET A 93 -29.46 -9.85 -26.34
C MET A 93 -28.27 -9.12 -25.73
N ARG A 94 -27.10 -9.08 -26.40
CA ARG A 94 -25.92 -8.39 -25.87
C ARG A 94 -26.14 -6.88 -25.84
N GLN A 95 -26.85 -6.34 -26.82
CA GLN A 95 -27.24 -4.93 -26.85
C GLN A 95 -28.43 -4.60 -25.93
N VAL A 96 -29.16 -5.61 -25.43
CA VAL A 96 -30.27 -5.42 -24.48
C VAL A 96 -29.81 -5.46 -23.03
N ILE A 97 -29.02 -6.47 -22.64
CA ILE A 97 -28.71 -6.74 -21.22
C ILE A 97 -28.07 -5.52 -20.55
N ALA A 98 -27.12 -4.87 -21.24
CA ALA A 98 -26.39 -3.75 -20.68
C ALA A 98 -27.26 -2.50 -20.42
N PRO A 99 -28.04 -1.97 -21.39
CA PRO A 99 -29.02 -0.91 -21.12
C PRO A 99 -30.04 -1.26 -20.05
N PHE A 100 -30.47 -2.52 -19.97
CA PHE A 100 -31.41 -2.97 -18.95
C PHE A 100 -30.78 -2.96 -17.55
N ALA A 101 -29.51 -3.38 -17.45
CA ALA A 101 -28.74 -3.30 -16.21
C ALA A 101 -28.56 -1.85 -15.76
N VAL A 102 -28.19 -0.95 -16.69
CA VAL A 102 -28.06 0.49 -16.42
C VAL A 102 -29.37 1.07 -15.88
N LEU A 103 -30.50 0.78 -16.53
CA LEU A 103 -31.81 1.26 -16.06
C LEU A 103 -32.15 0.69 -14.67
N TYR A 104 -32.03 -0.63 -14.50
CA TYR A 104 -32.37 -1.32 -13.25
C TYR A 104 -31.59 -0.79 -12.04
N TYR A 105 -30.30 -0.51 -12.20
CA TYR A 105 -29.44 0.00 -11.12
C TYR A 105 -29.38 1.53 -11.02
N ASN A 106 -30.19 2.27 -11.80
CA ASN A 106 -30.23 3.75 -11.81
C ASN A 106 -28.94 4.43 -12.31
N ASP A 107 -28.26 3.83 -13.28
CA ASP A 107 -27.02 4.35 -13.90
C ASP A 107 -25.98 4.85 -12.87
N PRO A 108 -25.48 3.96 -11.99
CA PRO A 108 -24.56 4.33 -10.91
C PRO A 108 -23.25 4.93 -11.43
N SER A 109 -22.83 4.57 -12.66
CA SER A 109 -21.62 5.09 -13.30
C SER A 109 -21.64 6.59 -13.62
N ARG A 110 -22.82 7.23 -13.58
CA ARG A 110 -22.92 8.69 -13.68
C ARG A 110 -22.46 9.42 -12.42
N LEU A 111 -22.57 8.78 -11.26
CA LEU A 111 -22.26 9.37 -9.95
C LEU A 111 -20.97 8.83 -9.35
N LEU A 112 -20.55 7.62 -9.75
CA LEU A 112 -19.30 7.00 -9.36
C LEU A 112 -18.20 7.31 -10.38
N ASN A 113 -17.00 7.68 -9.92
CA ASN A 113 -15.84 7.82 -10.81
C ASN A 113 -15.26 6.44 -11.16
N VAL A 114 -15.82 5.81 -12.20
CA VAL A 114 -15.32 4.53 -12.71
C VAL A 114 -14.12 4.76 -13.63
N ILE A 115 -13.03 4.05 -13.40
CA ILE A 115 -11.80 4.13 -14.21
C ILE A 115 -11.58 2.79 -14.91
N GLY A 116 -11.57 2.79 -16.24
CA GLY A 116 -11.44 1.58 -17.05
C GLY A 116 -10.05 1.42 -17.67
N ILE A 117 -9.39 0.28 -17.43
CA ILE A 117 -8.04 0.01 -17.97
C ILE A 117 -8.09 -1.13 -19.00
N THR A 118 -7.66 -0.85 -20.24
CA THR A 118 -7.50 -1.86 -21.28
C THR A 118 -6.05 -1.94 -21.78
N GLY A 119 -5.74 -3.10 -22.34
CA GLY A 119 -4.43 -3.42 -22.90
C GLY A 119 -4.22 -4.91 -22.99
N THR A 120 -3.17 -5.35 -23.69
CA THR A 120 -2.75 -6.75 -23.65
C THR A 120 -2.12 -7.05 -22.28
N LYS A 121 -1.20 -6.22 -21.81
CA LYS A 121 -0.47 -6.34 -20.52
C LYS A 121 -0.64 -5.13 -19.62
N GLY A 122 -0.38 -5.32 -18.32
CA GLY A 122 -0.31 -4.23 -17.34
C GLY A 122 -1.65 -3.76 -16.75
N LYS A 123 -2.79 -4.35 -17.15
CA LYS A 123 -4.14 -3.96 -16.67
C LYS A 123 -4.26 -4.08 -15.15
N SER A 124 -3.96 -5.26 -14.59
CA SER A 124 -4.01 -5.49 -13.14
C SER A 124 -3.04 -4.57 -12.40
N SER A 125 -1.78 -4.47 -12.85
CA SER A 125 -0.78 -3.61 -12.19
C SER A 125 -1.21 -2.14 -12.15
N THR A 126 -1.68 -1.60 -13.28
CA THR A 126 -2.16 -0.21 -13.36
C THR A 126 -3.42 0.00 -12.53
N THR A 127 -4.35 -0.96 -12.53
CA THR A 127 -5.58 -0.94 -11.72
C THR A 127 -5.23 -0.85 -10.24
N TYR A 128 -4.27 -1.65 -9.76
CA TYR A 128 -3.84 -1.59 -8.37
C TYR A 128 -3.02 -0.33 -8.07
N TYR A 129 -2.16 0.15 -8.99
CA TYR A 129 -1.49 1.44 -8.81
C TYR A 129 -2.49 2.58 -8.59
N LEU A 130 -3.55 2.62 -9.41
CA LEU A 130 -4.65 3.55 -9.21
C LEU A 130 -5.37 3.32 -7.89
N LYS A 131 -5.65 2.07 -7.52
CA LYS A 131 -6.25 1.75 -6.22
C LYS A 131 -5.43 2.33 -5.06
N TYR A 132 -4.11 2.11 -5.02
CA TYR A 132 -3.25 2.62 -3.95
C TYR A 132 -3.18 4.16 -3.94
N ILE A 133 -3.11 4.79 -5.11
CA ILE A 133 -3.14 6.26 -5.23
C ILE A 133 -4.47 6.82 -4.73
N LEU A 134 -5.59 6.19 -5.11
CA LEU A 134 -6.93 6.63 -4.75
C LEU A 134 -7.25 6.32 -3.29
N ASP A 135 -6.78 5.20 -2.74
CA ASP A 135 -6.86 4.89 -1.29
C ASP A 135 -6.12 5.96 -0.48
N GLU A 136 -4.95 6.40 -0.95
CA GLU A 136 -4.23 7.51 -0.32
C GLU A 136 -5.00 8.83 -0.42
N TYR A 137 -5.53 9.15 -1.61
CA TYR A 137 -6.35 10.35 -1.84
C TYR A 137 -7.62 10.39 -0.98
N LEU A 138 -8.26 9.24 -0.79
CA LEU A 138 -9.51 9.07 -0.04
C LEU A 138 -9.29 8.84 1.46
N SER A 139 -8.04 8.69 1.92
CA SER A 139 -7.72 8.32 3.29
C SER A 139 -8.31 9.26 4.35
N SER A 140 -8.39 10.57 4.06
CA SER A 140 -9.02 11.58 4.94
C SER A 140 -10.51 11.33 5.17
N ARG A 141 -11.19 10.63 4.25
CA ARG A 141 -12.61 10.28 4.33
C ARG A 141 -12.84 8.87 4.90
N LYS A 142 -11.78 8.15 5.26
CA LYS A 142 -11.82 6.77 5.77
C LYS A 142 -12.56 5.79 4.84
N VAL A 143 -12.50 6.02 3.53
CA VAL A 143 -13.05 5.13 2.51
C VAL A 143 -11.93 4.63 1.59
N ARG A 144 -12.08 3.42 1.07
CA ARG A 144 -11.18 2.81 0.08
C ARG A 144 -11.76 3.02 -1.32
N CYS A 145 -10.92 3.02 -2.34
CA CYS A 145 -11.26 2.84 -3.74
C CYS A 145 -11.72 1.40 -3.99
N GLY A 146 -12.84 1.26 -4.71
CA GLY A 146 -13.31 -0.04 -5.19
C GLY A 146 -12.40 -0.58 -6.29
N VAL A 147 -12.36 -1.90 -6.45
CA VAL A 147 -11.60 -2.56 -7.51
C VAL A 147 -12.40 -3.70 -8.12
N ILE A 148 -12.33 -3.83 -9.44
CA ILE A 148 -12.80 -5.02 -10.18
C ILE A 148 -11.63 -5.46 -11.06
N SER A 149 -10.93 -6.50 -10.65
CA SER A 149 -9.70 -6.97 -11.32
C SER A 149 -9.74 -8.47 -11.58
N SER A 150 -8.73 -8.99 -12.27
CA SER A 150 -8.54 -10.44 -12.38
C SER A 150 -8.08 -11.12 -11.08
N ILE A 151 -7.75 -10.35 -10.04
CA ILE A 151 -7.27 -10.87 -8.75
C ILE A 151 -8.46 -10.93 -7.78
N ASP A 152 -8.99 -9.77 -7.43
CA ASP A 152 -10.15 -9.64 -6.55
C ASP A 152 -11.15 -8.60 -7.07
N THR A 153 -12.33 -8.65 -6.47
CA THR A 153 -13.36 -7.63 -6.57
C THR A 153 -13.67 -7.11 -5.16
N TYR A 154 -13.60 -5.79 -4.99
CA TYR A 154 -14.06 -5.08 -3.80
C TYR A 154 -14.94 -3.91 -4.21
N ASP A 155 -16.19 -3.92 -3.78
CA ASP A 155 -17.18 -2.88 -4.09
C ASP A 155 -17.73 -2.16 -2.85
N GLY A 156 -17.11 -2.36 -1.69
CA GLY A 156 -17.59 -1.81 -0.42
C GLY A 156 -18.67 -2.64 0.28
N VAL A 157 -19.20 -3.69 -0.35
CA VAL A 157 -20.13 -4.66 0.24
C VAL A 157 -19.57 -6.09 0.13
N GLU A 158 -19.09 -6.45 -1.06
CA GLU A 158 -18.49 -7.74 -1.39
C GLU A 158 -16.96 -7.59 -1.52
N GLU A 159 -16.21 -8.58 -1.04
CA GLU A 159 -14.75 -8.70 -1.17
C GLU A 159 -14.41 -10.17 -1.43
N PHE A 160 -14.07 -10.52 -2.67
CA PHE A 160 -13.85 -11.92 -3.09
C PHE A 160 -12.87 -12.03 -4.26
N GLU A 161 -12.24 -13.20 -4.40
CA GLU A 161 -11.36 -13.53 -5.54
C GLU A 161 -12.16 -13.66 -6.84
N SER A 162 -11.72 -12.95 -7.89
CA SER A 162 -12.47 -12.79 -9.12
C SER A 162 -12.43 -14.03 -10.02
N HIS A 163 -13.57 -14.42 -10.59
CA HIS A 163 -13.67 -15.48 -11.61
C HIS A 163 -13.55 -14.97 -13.05
N LEU A 164 -13.85 -13.70 -13.29
CA LEU A 164 -13.76 -13.03 -14.59
C LEU A 164 -13.01 -11.71 -14.42
N THR A 165 -12.12 -11.38 -15.35
CA THR A 165 -11.43 -10.07 -15.38
C THR A 165 -12.41 -8.90 -15.51
N THR A 166 -13.52 -9.11 -16.24
CA THR A 166 -14.59 -8.13 -16.38
C THR A 166 -15.94 -8.86 -16.29
N PRO A 167 -16.74 -8.59 -15.23
CA PRO A 167 -18.06 -9.17 -15.04
C PRO A 167 -19.05 -8.85 -16.16
N GLU A 168 -20.18 -9.53 -16.13
CA GLU A 168 -21.32 -9.30 -17.02
C GLU A 168 -22.11 -8.03 -16.61
N PRO A 169 -22.93 -7.44 -17.50
CA PRO A 169 -23.47 -6.10 -17.25
C PRO A 169 -24.30 -5.95 -15.97
N LEU A 170 -25.09 -6.95 -15.58
CA LEU A 170 -25.94 -6.87 -14.38
C LEU A 170 -25.09 -6.84 -13.11
N GLU A 171 -24.05 -7.67 -13.05
CA GLU A 171 -23.09 -7.76 -11.96
C GLU A 171 -22.22 -6.51 -11.93
N LEU A 172 -21.78 -6.03 -13.09
CA LEU A 172 -20.99 -4.80 -13.18
C LEU A 172 -21.77 -3.60 -12.62
N GLN A 173 -23.02 -3.42 -13.05
CA GLN A 173 -23.87 -2.35 -12.54
C GLN A 173 -24.23 -2.56 -11.07
N LYS A 174 -24.42 -3.80 -10.60
CA LYS A 174 -24.58 -4.13 -9.17
C LYS A 174 -23.37 -3.67 -8.36
N HIS A 175 -22.14 -3.98 -8.78
CA HIS A 175 -20.92 -3.58 -8.08
C HIS A 175 -20.78 -2.05 -8.04
N PHE A 176 -21.11 -1.35 -9.13
CA PHE A 176 -21.12 0.12 -9.11
C PHE A 176 -22.17 0.69 -8.16
N ALA A 177 -23.35 0.07 -8.10
CA ALA A 177 -24.42 0.41 -7.19
C ALA A 177 -24.00 0.20 -5.72
N ASN A 178 -23.40 -0.95 -5.40
CA ASN A 178 -22.83 -1.26 -4.09
C ASN A 178 -21.80 -0.21 -3.68
N ALA A 179 -20.84 0.10 -4.57
CA ALA A 179 -19.81 1.10 -4.32
C ALA A 179 -20.41 2.47 -4.00
N LEU A 180 -21.37 2.93 -4.80
CA LEU A 180 -22.04 4.21 -4.57
C LEU A 180 -22.79 4.22 -3.23
N CYS A 181 -23.53 3.15 -2.91
CA CYS A 181 -24.25 3.04 -1.63
C CYS A 181 -23.33 2.96 -0.40
N SER A 182 -22.15 2.36 -0.55
CA SER A 182 -21.13 2.29 0.49
C SER A 182 -20.29 3.58 0.59
N GLY A 183 -20.60 4.61 -0.21
CA GLY A 183 -19.93 5.91 -0.18
C GLY A 183 -18.56 5.93 -0.87
N LEU A 184 -18.25 4.93 -1.69
CA LEU A 184 -17.03 4.91 -2.49
C LEU A 184 -17.14 5.99 -3.58
N GLY A 185 -16.15 6.88 -3.64
CA GLY A 185 -16.10 7.93 -4.67
C GLY A 185 -15.44 7.51 -5.98
N TYR A 186 -14.68 6.40 -5.96
CA TYR A 186 -13.91 5.89 -7.08
C TYR A 186 -13.95 4.36 -7.11
N LEU A 187 -13.94 3.81 -8.33
CA LEU A 187 -13.76 2.40 -8.58
C LEU A 187 -12.88 2.23 -9.82
N THR A 188 -11.81 1.47 -9.69
CA THR A 188 -10.90 1.15 -10.81
C THR A 188 -11.13 -0.28 -11.29
N MET A 189 -11.14 -0.50 -12.60
CA MET A 189 -11.47 -1.81 -13.15
C MET A 189 -10.68 -2.18 -14.41
N GLU A 190 -10.47 -3.48 -14.56
CA GLU A 190 -9.95 -4.06 -15.80
C GLU A 190 -11.06 -4.21 -16.85
N VAL A 191 -10.78 -3.77 -18.07
CA VAL A 191 -11.69 -3.87 -19.22
C VAL A 191 -11.06 -4.76 -20.29
N SER A 192 -11.46 -6.03 -20.31
CA SER A 192 -10.98 -7.00 -21.29
C SER A 192 -11.50 -6.72 -22.71
N SER A 193 -10.78 -7.22 -23.73
CA SER A 193 -11.24 -7.10 -25.13
C SER A 193 -12.56 -7.82 -25.36
N GLN A 194 -12.75 -8.99 -24.73
CA GLN A 194 -14.01 -9.74 -24.78
C GLN A 194 -15.17 -8.94 -24.19
N ALA A 195 -14.94 -8.23 -23.08
CA ALA A 195 -15.97 -7.39 -22.48
C ALA A 195 -16.42 -6.27 -23.42
N LEU A 196 -15.49 -5.65 -24.15
CA LEU A 196 -15.82 -4.63 -25.14
C LEU A 196 -16.44 -5.21 -26.42
N LYS A 197 -15.97 -6.38 -26.86
CA LYS A 197 -16.55 -7.11 -28.01
C LYS A 197 -18.00 -7.50 -27.76
N TYR A 198 -18.27 -8.04 -26.57
CA TYR A 198 -19.58 -8.57 -26.18
C TYR A 198 -20.42 -7.59 -25.37
N HIS A 199 -20.08 -6.29 -25.41
CA HIS A 199 -20.88 -5.22 -24.84
C HIS A 199 -21.13 -5.32 -23.32
N ARG A 200 -20.24 -5.99 -22.56
CA ARG A 200 -20.38 -6.13 -21.10
C ARG A 200 -20.33 -4.78 -20.37
N THR A 201 -19.50 -3.87 -20.86
CA THR A 201 -19.36 -2.51 -20.29
C THR A 201 -20.27 -1.49 -20.94
N LEU A 202 -21.11 -1.88 -21.91
CA LEU A 202 -21.96 -0.95 -22.67
C LEU A 202 -22.82 -0.11 -21.72
N GLY A 203 -22.78 1.21 -21.89
CA GLY A 203 -23.53 2.13 -21.03
C GLY A 203 -22.86 2.45 -19.69
N THR A 204 -21.66 1.92 -19.42
CA THR A 204 -20.81 2.41 -18.33
C THR A 204 -20.15 3.72 -18.76
N ARG A 205 -20.33 4.78 -17.97
CA ARG A 205 -19.56 6.01 -18.12
C ARG A 205 -18.24 5.90 -17.37
N PHE A 206 -17.13 5.91 -18.09
CA PHE A 206 -15.80 5.98 -17.50
C PHE A 206 -15.40 7.43 -17.26
N ALA A 207 -15.15 7.78 -15.99
CA ALA A 207 -14.55 9.06 -15.64
C ALA A 207 -13.16 9.20 -16.30
N ALA A 208 -12.42 8.11 -16.42
CA ALA A 208 -11.23 8.00 -17.27
C ALA A 208 -11.11 6.59 -17.86
N ALA A 209 -10.63 6.49 -19.09
CA ALA A 209 -10.22 5.21 -19.70
C ALA A 209 -8.74 5.26 -20.07
N CYS A 210 -8.00 4.18 -19.85
CA CYS A 210 -6.59 4.10 -20.20
C CYS A 210 -6.32 2.94 -21.16
N PHE A 211 -5.57 3.21 -22.23
CA PHE A 211 -5.07 2.22 -23.16
C PHE A 211 -3.56 2.06 -22.98
N LEU A 212 -3.15 0.89 -22.47
CA LEU A 212 -1.76 0.62 -22.10
C LEU A 212 -0.89 0.19 -23.28
N ASN A 213 -1.33 -0.84 -24.00
CA ASN A 213 -0.59 -1.46 -25.09
C ASN A 213 -1.49 -2.41 -25.88
N ILE A 214 -1.02 -2.81 -27.07
CA ILE A 214 -1.62 -3.84 -27.90
C ILE A 214 -0.53 -4.77 -28.42
N GLY A 215 -0.88 -6.04 -28.58
CA GLY A 215 -0.01 -7.08 -29.13
C GLY A 215 -0.76 -8.40 -29.19
N THR A 216 -0.25 -9.36 -29.96
CA THR A 216 -0.95 -10.63 -30.26
C THR A 216 -1.27 -11.43 -28.99
N ASP A 217 -2.55 -11.49 -28.65
CA ASP A 217 -3.12 -12.27 -27.54
C ASP A 217 -4.61 -12.49 -27.83
N HIS A 218 -5.23 -13.53 -27.27
CA HIS A 218 -6.67 -13.83 -27.42
C HIS A 218 -7.17 -13.99 -28.88
N ILE A 219 -6.30 -14.29 -29.84
CA ILE A 219 -6.69 -14.56 -31.23
C ILE A 219 -7.05 -16.04 -31.37
N SER A 220 -8.32 -16.31 -31.62
CA SER A 220 -8.85 -17.65 -31.88
C SER A 220 -10.22 -17.56 -32.57
N PRO A 221 -10.68 -18.61 -33.27
CA PRO A 221 -12.01 -18.62 -33.87
C PRO A 221 -13.17 -18.37 -32.90
N ILE A 222 -12.94 -18.57 -31.59
CA ILE A 222 -13.96 -18.48 -30.54
C ILE A 222 -13.91 -17.11 -29.81
N GLU A 223 -12.73 -16.50 -29.68
CA GLU A 223 -12.56 -15.23 -28.99
C GLU A 223 -12.50 -14.05 -29.97
N HIS A 224 -11.41 -13.92 -30.72
CA HIS A 224 -11.20 -12.91 -31.75
C HIS A 224 -10.65 -13.58 -33.02
N PRO A 225 -11.37 -13.54 -34.16
CA PRO A 225 -10.98 -14.28 -35.36
C PRO A 225 -9.63 -13.83 -35.93
N ASP A 226 -9.26 -12.56 -35.73
CA ASP A 226 -8.00 -11.98 -36.16
C ASP A 226 -7.56 -10.83 -35.22
N PHE A 227 -6.36 -10.30 -35.47
CA PHE A 227 -5.80 -9.19 -34.71
C PHE A 227 -6.60 -7.91 -34.85
N GLU A 228 -7.23 -7.66 -36.00
CA GLU A 228 -7.96 -6.43 -36.25
C GLU A 228 -9.27 -6.41 -35.45
N ASP A 229 -10.00 -7.52 -35.35
CA ASP A 229 -11.16 -7.66 -34.45
C ASP A 229 -10.77 -7.46 -32.98
N TYR A 230 -9.64 -8.04 -32.56
CA TYR A 230 -9.09 -7.84 -31.21
C TYR A 230 -8.75 -6.37 -30.94
N PHE A 231 -8.07 -5.72 -31.88
CA PHE A 231 -7.65 -4.33 -31.75
C PHE A 231 -8.86 -3.39 -31.75
N GLN A 232 -9.76 -3.50 -32.74
CA GLN A 232 -10.98 -2.70 -32.82
C GLN A 232 -11.86 -2.87 -31.59
N SER A 233 -11.94 -4.08 -31.03
CA SER A 233 -12.67 -4.32 -29.78
C SER A 233 -12.13 -3.49 -28.63
N LYS A 234 -10.80 -3.36 -28.46
CA LYS A 234 -10.24 -2.52 -27.39
C LYS A 234 -10.48 -1.03 -27.61
N LEU A 235 -10.43 -0.55 -28.85
CA LEU A 235 -10.65 0.86 -29.18
C LEU A 235 -12.05 1.35 -28.77
N LYS A 236 -13.05 0.45 -28.69
CA LYS A 236 -14.41 0.77 -28.21
C LYS A 236 -14.45 1.38 -26.81
N ILE A 237 -13.40 1.24 -26.00
CA ILE A 237 -13.35 1.82 -24.65
C ILE A 237 -13.46 3.36 -24.69
N PHE A 238 -12.91 4.02 -25.71
CA PHE A 238 -12.81 5.48 -25.78
C PHE A 238 -14.16 6.16 -25.90
N ALA A 239 -15.11 5.54 -26.63
CA ALA A 239 -16.47 6.06 -26.78
C ALA A 239 -17.27 6.12 -25.47
N GLN A 240 -16.77 5.47 -24.41
CA GLN A 240 -17.40 5.43 -23.08
C GLN A 240 -16.68 6.31 -22.06
N ALA A 241 -15.62 7.02 -22.46
CA ALA A 241 -14.72 7.75 -21.57
C ALA A 241 -14.91 9.27 -21.65
N GLU A 242 -14.84 9.95 -20.50
CA GLU A 242 -14.78 11.41 -20.45
C GLU A 242 -13.38 11.96 -20.73
N VAL A 243 -12.36 11.24 -20.28
CA VAL A 243 -10.97 11.47 -20.64
C VAL A 243 -10.29 10.15 -20.98
N SER A 244 -9.54 10.14 -22.07
CA SER A 244 -8.77 8.98 -22.52
C SER A 244 -7.29 9.20 -22.27
N CYS A 245 -6.63 8.22 -21.66
CA CYS A 245 -5.18 8.19 -21.44
C CYS A 245 -4.56 7.18 -22.41
N VAL A 246 -3.57 7.61 -23.21
CA VAL A 246 -2.99 6.81 -24.30
C VAL A 246 -1.47 6.70 -24.16
N ASN A 247 -0.95 5.48 -24.19
CA ASN A 247 0.48 5.22 -24.24
C ASN A 247 1.02 5.47 -25.66
N LEU A 248 1.97 6.38 -25.83
CA LEU A 248 2.62 6.62 -27.13
C LEU A 248 3.75 5.63 -27.43
N ASP A 249 4.17 4.82 -26.45
CA ASP A 249 5.20 3.80 -26.65
C ASP A 249 4.64 2.47 -27.17
N CYS A 250 3.31 2.33 -27.31
CA CYS A 250 2.72 1.07 -27.73
C CYS A 250 2.74 0.87 -29.26
N ASP A 251 2.69 -0.39 -29.68
CA ASP A 251 2.44 -0.73 -31.07
C ASP A 251 1.14 -0.07 -31.57
N HIS A 252 1.14 0.40 -32.81
CA HIS A 252 0.01 1.10 -33.42
C HIS A 252 -0.46 2.36 -32.65
N ALA A 253 0.41 3.03 -31.88
CA ALA A 253 0.08 4.24 -31.11
C ALA A 253 -0.69 5.30 -31.92
N ASP A 254 -0.31 5.55 -33.17
CA ASP A 254 -1.00 6.52 -34.05
C ASP A 254 -2.50 6.19 -34.22
N ARG A 255 -2.83 4.91 -34.44
CA ARG A 255 -4.22 4.45 -34.61
C ARG A 255 -5.00 4.51 -33.29
N VAL A 256 -4.33 4.24 -32.17
CA VAL A 256 -4.93 4.34 -30.82
C VAL A 256 -5.23 5.80 -30.50
N GLU A 257 -4.29 6.70 -30.74
CA GLU A 257 -4.43 8.13 -30.52
C GLU A 257 -5.52 8.73 -31.42
N GLU A 258 -5.57 8.35 -32.71
CA GLU A 258 -6.62 8.77 -33.63
C GLU A 258 -8.01 8.34 -33.14
N ALA A 259 -8.17 7.08 -32.72
CA ALA A 259 -9.42 6.58 -32.17
C ALA A 259 -9.82 7.31 -30.88
N ALA A 260 -8.87 7.54 -29.97
CA ALA A 260 -9.11 8.29 -28.74
C ALA A 260 -9.56 9.73 -29.01
N ARG A 261 -8.92 10.43 -29.96
CA ARG A 261 -9.28 11.80 -30.35
C ARG A 261 -10.61 11.89 -31.10
N ARG A 262 -10.97 10.85 -31.85
CA ARG A 262 -12.27 10.75 -32.53
C ARG A 262 -13.41 10.54 -31.54
N ASP A 263 -13.22 9.63 -30.58
CA ASP A 263 -14.31 9.12 -29.74
C ASP A 263 -14.37 9.78 -28.35
N CYS A 264 -13.32 10.50 -27.92
CA CYS A 264 -13.24 11.16 -26.62
C CYS A 264 -12.80 12.62 -26.73
N ARG A 265 -13.46 13.51 -25.98
CA ARG A 265 -13.23 14.96 -26.04
C ARG A 265 -11.86 15.38 -25.51
N ARG A 266 -11.35 14.68 -24.49
CA ARG A 266 -10.08 15.00 -23.83
C ARG A 266 -9.18 13.77 -23.90
N VAL A 267 -7.97 13.98 -24.42
CA VAL A 267 -6.94 12.94 -24.50
C VAL A 267 -5.71 13.42 -23.72
N VAL A 268 -5.16 12.55 -22.88
CA VAL A 268 -3.89 12.74 -22.17
C VAL A 268 -2.93 11.65 -22.64
N THR A 269 -1.77 12.06 -23.14
CA THR A 269 -0.76 11.14 -23.66
C THR A 269 0.32 10.87 -22.61
N PHE A 270 0.85 9.65 -22.57
CA PHE A 270 1.99 9.32 -21.73
C PHE A 270 3.02 8.49 -22.47
N SER A 271 4.29 8.63 -22.09
CA SER A 271 5.41 7.97 -22.77
C SER A 271 6.70 8.00 -21.94
N ARG A 272 7.57 7.04 -22.16
CA ARG A 272 8.98 6.98 -21.74
C ARG A 272 9.94 7.46 -22.81
N THR A 273 9.55 7.40 -24.08
CA THR A 273 10.45 7.67 -25.21
C THR A 273 10.18 9.02 -25.88
N ASN A 274 8.97 9.56 -25.75
CA ASN A 274 8.53 10.79 -26.38
C ASN A 274 8.39 11.93 -25.36
N PRO A 275 9.34 12.89 -25.31
CA PRO A 275 9.32 14.01 -24.37
C PRO A 275 8.20 15.03 -24.64
N LYS A 276 7.45 14.89 -25.75
CA LYS A 276 6.27 15.73 -26.04
C LYS A 276 4.97 15.19 -25.47
N ALA A 277 4.97 13.98 -24.88
CA ALA A 277 3.80 13.44 -24.21
C ALA A 277 3.39 14.31 -23.00
N ASP A 278 2.09 14.33 -22.69
CA ASP A 278 1.57 15.10 -21.55
C ASP A 278 2.16 14.63 -20.21
N VAL A 279 2.44 13.33 -20.09
CA VAL A 279 3.17 12.73 -18.96
C VAL A 279 4.37 11.96 -19.49
N TYR A 280 5.56 12.51 -19.27
CA TYR A 280 6.82 11.95 -19.77
C TYR A 280 7.68 11.37 -18.65
N GLY A 281 8.04 10.09 -18.76
CA GLY A 281 8.96 9.40 -17.86
C GLY A 281 10.40 9.35 -18.41
N SER A 282 11.39 9.64 -17.56
CA SER A 282 12.81 9.68 -17.92
C SER A 282 13.71 9.23 -16.77
N HIS A 283 15.01 9.07 -17.03
CA HIS A 283 16.03 8.75 -16.00
C HIS A 283 15.68 7.54 -15.10
N ILE A 284 15.15 6.49 -15.73
CA ILE A 284 14.73 5.26 -15.06
C ILE A 284 15.99 4.51 -14.62
N ARG A 285 16.09 4.21 -13.33
CA ARG A 285 17.24 3.52 -12.74
C ARG A 285 16.80 2.67 -11.55
N LYS A 286 17.49 1.56 -11.34
CA LYS A 286 17.30 0.70 -10.17
C LYS A 286 18.07 1.28 -8.97
N ARG A 287 17.47 1.22 -7.78
CA ARG A 287 18.13 1.52 -6.49
C ARG A 287 17.69 0.46 -5.48
N GLY A 288 18.55 -0.53 -5.22
CA GLY A 288 18.14 -1.71 -4.45
C GLY A 288 17.08 -2.52 -5.19
N ASN A 289 15.96 -2.82 -4.53
CA ASN A 289 14.81 -3.50 -5.15
C ASN A 289 13.80 -2.52 -5.78
N ASP A 290 14.05 -1.22 -5.69
CA ASP A 290 13.14 -0.18 -6.17
C ASP A 290 13.57 0.37 -7.52
N ILE A 291 12.60 0.89 -8.27
CA ILE A 291 12.78 1.63 -9.52
C ILE A 291 12.52 3.10 -9.26
N ILE A 292 13.50 3.92 -9.59
CA ILE A 292 13.43 5.38 -9.50
C ILE A 292 13.37 5.96 -10.91
N PHE A 293 12.44 6.87 -11.14
CA PHE A 293 12.26 7.52 -12.44
C PHE A 293 11.74 8.94 -12.27
N ARG A 294 12.13 9.82 -13.19
CA ARG A 294 11.70 11.22 -13.21
C ARG A 294 10.50 11.37 -14.12
N VAL A 295 9.45 12.03 -13.64
CA VAL A 295 8.22 12.30 -14.38
C VAL A 295 8.05 13.78 -14.57
N THR A 296 7.85 14.19 -15.83
CA THR A 296 7.54 15.56 -16.23
C THR A 296 6.11 15.59 -16.75
N ILE A 297 5.28 16.44 -16.16
CA ILE A 297 3.91 16.69 -16.62
C ILE A 297 3.92 17.98 -17.45
N ALA A 298 3.26 17.99 -18.60
CA ALA A 298 3.18 19.16 -19.48
C ALA A 298 2.68 20.40 -18.72
N GLY A 299 3.45 21.49 -18.79
CA GLY A 299 3.16 22.74 -18.08
C GLY A 299 3.43 22.71 -16.56
N GLY A 300 3.95 21.60 -16.01
CA GLY A 300 4.25 21.43 -14.59
C GLY A 300 5.74 21.21 -14.29
N GLN A 301 6.05 21.03 -13.00
CA GLN A 301 7.40 20.70 -12.55
C GLN A 301 7.71 19.20 -12.68
N SER A 302 8.97 18.90 -12.94
CA SER A 302 9.45 17.52 -12.96
C SER A 302 9.67 17.01 -11.53
N ARG A 303 9.28 15.77 -11.25
CA ARG A 303 9.44 15.13 -9.93
C ARG A 303 9.98 13.72 -10.07
N GLU A 304 10.78 13.30 -9.11
CA GLU A 304 11.25 11.92 -9.02
C GLU A 304 10.22 11.05 -8.28
N PHE A 305 9.89 9.90 -8.87
CA PHE A 305 9.00 8.88 -8.33
C PHE A 305 9.78 7.62 -8.02
N GLN A 306 9.29 6.86 -7.05
CA GLN A 306 9.84 5.59 -6.61
C GLN A 306 8.73 4.54 -6.68
N LEU A 307 9.02 3.44 -7.38
CA LEU A 307 8.23 2.23 -7.42
C LEU A 307 8.98 1.14 -6.69
N THR A 308 8.31 0.50 -5.76
CA THR A 308 8.84 -0.60 -4.96
C THR A 308 8.54 -1.97 -5.57
N MET A 309 8.04 -1.98 -6.81
CA MET A 309 7.87 -3.18 -7.60
C MET A 309 9.00 -3.27 -8.63
N PRO A 310 9.74 -4.38 -8.69
CA PRO A 310 10.77 -4.59 -9.70
C PRO A 310 10.15 -4.79 -11.09
N GLY A 311 10.95 -4.73 -12.13
CA GLY A 311 10.51 -4.74 -13.52
C GLY A 311 10.40 -3.36 -14.15
N LEU A 312 11.30 -3.03 -15.08
CA LEU A 312 11.32 -1.72 -15.76
C LEU A 312 10.01 -1.38 -16.46
N PHE A 313 9.30 -2.38 -16.98
CA PHE A 313 7.97 -2.22 -17.60
C PHE A 313 6.90 -1.70 -16.62
N ASN A 314 7.07 -1.90 -15.31
CA ASN A 314 6.17 -1.32 -14.31
C ASN A 314 6.23 0.22 -14.28
N THR A 315 7.30 0.81 -14.80
CA THR A 315 7.37 2.27 -15.01
C THR A 315 6.28 2.75 -15.99
N GLU A 316 5.97 1.98 -17.04
CA GLU A 316 4.91 2.34 -18.00
C GLU A 316 3.53 2.27 -17.38
N ASN A 317 3.28 1.20 -16.61
CA ASN A 317 2.04 1.05 -15.83
C ASN A 317 1.89 2.19 -14.82
N ALA A 318 2.99 2.64 -14.21
CA ALA A 318 2.97 3.78 -13.30
C ALA A 318 2.72 5.10 -14.03
N LEU A 319 3.35 5.34 -15.19
CA LEU A 319 3.06 6.51 -16.02
C LEU A 319 1.61 6.56 -16.47
N ALA A 320 1.01 5.40 -16.79
CA ALA A 320 -0.41 5.28 -17.09
C ALA A 320 -1.28 5.70 -15.89
N ALA A 321 -0.97 5.20 -14.69
CA ALA A 321 -1.67 5.58 -13.47
C ALA A 321 -1.50 7.09 -13.15
N ILE A 322 -0.31 7.65 -13.36
CA ILE A 322 -0.02 9.08 -13.21
C ILE A 322 -0.84 9.90 -14.21
N ALA A 323 -0.91 9.47 -15.48
CA ALA A 323 -1.68 10.15 -16.52
C ALA A 323 -3.17 10.20 -16.21
N VAL A 324 -3.74 9.08 -15.78
CA VAL A 324 -5.13 9.00 -15.31
C VAL A 324 -5.36 9.92 -14.11
N CYS A 325 -4.48 9.87 -13.11
CA CYS A 325 -4.60 10.72 -11.92
C CYS A 325 -4.48 12.21 -12.25
N HIS A 326 -3.56 12.57 -13.15
CA HIS A 326 -3.42 13.94 -13.66
C HIS A 326 -4.68 14.38 -14.41
N ALA A 327 -5.24 13.51 -15.25
CA ALA A 327 -6.48 13.78 -15.98
C ALA A 327 -7.66 14.06 -15.03
N LEU A 328 -7.75 13.32 -13.93
CA LEU A 328 -8.80 13.42 -12.90
C LEU A 328 -8.52 14.50 -11.84
N GLY A 329 -7.38 15.21 -11.90
CA GLY A 329 -7.03 16.25 -10.94
C GLY A 329 -6.65 15.71 -9.55
N ILE A 330 -6.18 14.47 -9.46
CA ILE A 330 -5.69 13.90 -8.20
C ILE A 330 -4.37 14.58 -7.82
N PRO A 331 -4.21 15.08 -6.58
CA PRO A 331 -3.00 15.76 -6.16
C PRO A 331 -1.75 14.91 -6.32
N GLN A 332 -0.68 15.49 -6.85
CA GLN A 332 0.59 14.80 -7.13
C GLN A 332 1.19 14.11 -5.88
N GLN A 333 0.91 14.65 -4.68
CA GLN A 333 1.36 14.03 -3.44
C GLN A 333 0.71 12.66 -3.19
N CYS A 334 -0.59 12.51 -3.46
CA CYS A 334 -1.30 11.23 -3.35
C CYS A 334 -0.77 10.23 -4.39
N ILE A 335 -0.46 10.71 -5.60
CA ILE A 335 0.15 9.91 -6.66
C ILE A 335 1.51 9.36 -6.19
N TYR A 336 2.37 10.23 -5.65
CA TYR A 336 3.71 9.85 -5.17
C TYR A 336 3.63 8.80 -4.05
N VAL A 337 2.84 9.09 -3.00
CA VAL A 337 2.71 8.19 -1.84
C VAL A 337 2.02 6.88 -2.21
N GLY A 338 1.00 6.92 -3.08
CA GLY A 338 0.30 5.75 -3.58
C GLY A 338 1.22 4.80 -4.32
N LEU A 339 2.02 5.31 -5.27
CA LEU A 339 2.97 4.48 -6.03
C LEU A 339 4.09 3.90 -5.16
N MET A 340 4.58 4.63 -4.16
CA MET A 340 5.57 4.08 -3.21
C MET A 340 5.01 2.93 -2.36
N LYS A 341 3.71 2.94 -2.06
CA LYS A 341 3.05 1.88 -1.28
C LYS A 341 2.54 0.74 -2.14
N ALA A 342 2.40 0.97 -3.44
CA ALA A 342 1.73 0.04 -4.33
C ALA A 342 2.40 -1.34 -4.29
N ARG A 343 1.58 -2.35 -4.09
CA ARG A 343 1.91 -3.77 -4.28
C ARG A 343 0.78 -4.37 -5.10
N VAL A 344 1.14 -5.28 -6.00
CA VAL A 344 0.15 -5.97 -6.82
C VAL A 344 0.30 -7.44 -6.48
N PRO A 345 -0.65 -8.05 -5.75
CA PRO A 345 -0.55 -9.45 -5.35
C PRO A 345 -0.28 -10.36 -6.56
N GLY A 346 0.70 -11.26 -6.43
CA GLY A 346 1.09 -12.21 -7.47
C GLY A 346 1.73 -11.61 -8.73
N ARG A 347 2.20 -10.34 -8.70
CA ARG A 347 2.89 -9.71 -9.85
C ARG A 347 4.28 -9.24 -9.42
N MET A 348 5.33 -9.81 -10.03
CA MET A 348 6.74 -9.48 -9.79
C MET A 348 7.08 -9.40 -8.28
N GLU A 349 6.55 -10.32 -7.47
CA GLU A 349 6.87 -10.35 -6.05
C GLU A 349 8.22 -11.02 -5.84
N VAL A 350 9.18 -10.26 -5.30
CA VAL A 350 10.56 -10.71 -5.15
C VAL A 350 10.86 -11.02 -3.71
N TYR A 351 11.37 -12.23 -3.49
CA TYR A 351 11.77 -12.77 -2.19
C TYR A 351 13.21 -13.25 -2.28
N THR A 352 14.04 -12.89 -1.31
CA THR A 352 15.43 -13.36 -1.23
C THR A 352 15.68 -14.13 0.05
N ASN A 353 16.63 -15.05 0.01
CA ASN A 353 17.16 -15.68 1.22
C ASN A 353 18.14 -14.71 1.93
N ALA A 354 18.57 -15.03 3.15
CA ALA A 354 19.29 -14.13 4.06
C ALA A 354 20.58 -13.48 3.52
N ASN A 355 21.19 -14.04 2.46
CA ASN A 355 22.41 -13.51 1.84
C ASN A 355 22.24 -13.13 0.36
N ASP A 356 21.00 -13.01 -0.13
CA ASP A 356 20.63 -12.70 -1.51
C ASP A 356 21.21 -13.67 -2.57
N HIS A 357 21.63 -14.87 -2.16
CA HIS A 357 22.14 -15.91 -3.05
C HIS A 357 21.03 -16.50 -3.93
N ILE A 358 19.82 -16.62 -3.39
CA ILE A 358 18.62 -17.09 -4.09
C ILE A 358 17.62 -15.95 -4.12
N THR A 359 17.08 -15.68 -5.30
CA THR A 359 16.00 -14.72 -5.52
C THR A 359 14.82 -15.43 -6.15
N ALA A 360 13.72 -15.62 -5.42
CA ALA A 360 12.46 -16.12 -5.95
C ALA A 360 11.60 -14.96 -6.43
N ILE A 361 11.13 -15.03 -7.69
CA ILE A 361 10.21 -14.06 -8.30
C ILE A 361 8.91 -14.79 -8.58
N VAL A 362 7.85 -14.40 -7.88
CA VAL A 362 6.50 -14.95 -8.03
C VAL A 362 5.69 -14.04 -8.95
N ASP A 363 5.22 -14.56 -10.10
CA ASP A 363 4.47 -13.78 -11.08
C ASP A 363 3.32 -14.56 -11.75
N TYR A 364 2.20 -13.90 -11.99
CA TYR A 364 1.04 -14.45 -12.67
C TYR A 364 1.18 -14.52 -14.22
N ALA A 365 2.40 -14.53 -14.73
CA ALA A 365 2.70 -14.73 -16.14
C ALA A 365 2.18 -16.11 -16.57
N HIS A 366 1.38 -16.15 -17.64
CA HIS A 366 0.76 -17.38 -18.13
C HIS A 366 0.59 -17.41 -19.66
N ASN A 367 1.25 -16.51 -20.40
CA ASN A 367 1.30 -16.56 -21.86
C ASN A 367 2.65 -16.06 -22.39
N ARG A 368 2.90 -16.30 -23.69
CA ARG A 368 4.19 -16.05 -24.36
C ARG A 368 4.78 -14.67 -24.06
N MET A 369 4.00 -13.63 -24.31
CA MET A 369 4.44 -12.23 -24.15
C MET A 369 4.76 -11.89 -22.70
N SER A 370 3.98 -12.41 -21.74
CA SER A 370 4.27 -12.23 -20.31
C SER A 370 5.59 -12.90 -19.92
N PHE A 371 5.84 -14.12 -20.40
CA PHE A 371 7.11 -14.82 -20.17
C PHE A 371 8.28 -14.05 -20.78
N GLU A 372 8.18 -13.64 -22.05
CA GLU A 372 9.26 -12.89 -22.73
C GLU A 372 9.60 -11.59 -21.99
N THR A 373 8.59 -10.85 -21.53
CA THR A 373 8.79 -9.62 -20.74
C THR A 373 9.46 -9.92 -19.39
N LEU A 374 9.00 -10.97 -18.70
CA LEU A 374 9.57 -11.42 -17.42
C LEU A 374 11.04 -11.80 -17.58
N PHE A 375 11.38 -12.62 -18.58
CA PHE A 375 12.76 -13.03 -18.86
C PHE A 375 13.65 -11.87 -19.25
N GLN A 376 13.18 -10.95 -20.10
CA GLN A 376 13.94 -9.75 -20.45
C GLN A 376 14.27 -8.92 -19.20
N SER A 377 13.29 -8.74 -18.32
CA SER A 377 13.48 -8.06 -17.04
C SER A 377 14.52 -8.76 -16.17
N VAL A 378 14.44 -10.09 -16.05
CA VAL A 378 15.38 -10.87 -15.24
C VAL A 378 16.80 -10.78 -15.78
N LEU A 379 16.97 -10.91 -17.10
CA LEU A 379 18.28 -10.85 -17.74
C LEU A 379 18.95 -9.48 -17.56
N GLU A 380 18.17 -8.40 -17.59
CA GLU A 380 18.67 -7.04 -17.37
C GLU A 380 18.96 -6.78 -15.89
N GLU A 381 18.10 -7.25 -14.98
CA GLU A 381 18.17 -6.94 -13.56
C GLU A 381 19.11 -7.83 -12.74
N TYR A 382 19.38 -9.05 -13.22
CA TYR A 382 20.16 -10.07 -12.51
C TYR A 382 21.25 -10.67 -13.42
N PRO A 383 22.17 -9.84 -13.96
CA PRO A 383 23.14 -10.30 -14.94
C PRO A 383 24.05 -11.38 -14.35
N GLY A 384 24.21 -12.48 -15.09
CA GLY A 384 25.11 -13.59 -14.75
C GLY A 384 24.59 -14.55 -13.67
N ARG A 385 23.36 -14.38 -13.17
CA ARG A 385 22.72 -15.36 -12.29
C ARG A 385 22.13 -16.52 -13.09
N ARG A 386 22.13 -17.72 -12.51
CA ARG A 386 21.43 -18.89 -13.05
C ARG A 386 19.91 -18.64 -13.00
N ILE A 387 19.16 -19.07 -14.00
CA ILE A 387 17.71 -18.91 -14.09
C ILE A 387 17.03 -20.28 -14.01
N VAL A 388 16.15 -20.47 -13.03
CA VAL A 388 15.30 -21.66 -12.88
C VAL A 388 13.84 -21.23 -13.01
N THR A 389 13.05 -21.91 -13.85
CA THR A 389 11.62 -21.55 -14.02
C THR A 389 10.73 -22.69 -13.55
N VAL A 390 9.79 -22.40 -12.65
CA VAL A 390 8.79 -23.33 -12.12
C VAL A 390 7.41 -22.93 -12.64
N PHE A 391 6.76 -23.77 -13.44
CA PHE A 391 5.43 -23.46 -13.99
C PHE A 391 4.62 -24.69 -14.43
N GLY A 392 3.34 -24.47 -14.66
CA GLY A 392 2.39 -25.44 -15.22
C GLY A 392 1.55 -24.82 -16.34
N CYS A 393 0.53 -25.55 -16.82
CA CYS A 393 -0.50 -25.01 -17.69
C CYS A 393 -1.87 -25.56 -17.28
N PRO A 394 -2.96 -24.83 -17.56
CA PRO A 394 -4.28 -25.33 -17.28
C PRO A 394 -4.68 -26.50 -18.20
N GLY A 395 -5.52 -27.40 -17.68
CA GLY A 395 -6.06 -28.52 -18.45
C GLY A 395 -7.29 -28.16 -19.29
N LYS A 396 -7.46 -28.86 -20.41
CA LYS A 396 -8.55 -28.74 -21.41
C LYS A 396 -8.79 -27.33 -21.98
N LYS A 397 -7.90 -26.36 -21.74
CA LYS A 397 -7.98 -24.99 -22.25
C LYS A 397 -6.58 -24.47 -22.59
N ALA A 398 -6.54 -23.51 -23.52
CA ALA A 398 -5.34 -22.78 -23.89
C ALA A 398 -4.12 -23.66 -24.25
N LEU A 399 -4.34 -24.70 -25.06
CA LEU A 399 -3.33 -25.70 -25.46
C LEU A 399 -2.09 -25.07 -26.11
N ASP A 400 -2.27 -24.00 -26.91
CA ASP A 400 -1.17 -23.29 -27.56
C ASP A 400 -0.12 -22.77 -26.56
N ARG A 401 -0.54 -22.47 -25.32
CA ARG A 401 0.37 -22.03 -24.24
C ARG A 401 1.37 -23.11 -23.84
N ARG A 402 1.04 -24.39 -23.97
CA ARG A 402 1.96 -25.50 -23.62
C ARG A 402 3.22 -25.45 -24.49
N ARG A 403 3.01 -25.18 -25.77
CA ARG A 403 4.08 -24.94 -26.74
C ARG A 403 4.80 -23.63 -26.48
N ASP A 404 4.06 -22.51 -26.47
CA ASP A 404 4.65 -21.18 -26.38
C ASP A 404 5.47 -20.98 -25.11
N LEU A 405 4.93 -21.38 -23.96
CA LEU A 405 5.62 -21.24 -22.68
C LEU A 405 6.83 -22.16 -22.59
N GLY A 406 6.72 -23.40 -23.07
CA GLY A 406 7.83 -24.35 -23.13
C GLY A 406 8.98 -23.86 -24.02
N GLU A 407 8.67 -23.30 -25.20
CA GLU A 407 9.66 -22.66 -26.09
C GLU A 407 10.36 -21.48 -25.41
N VAL A 408 9.61 -20.57 -24.78
CA VAL A 408 10.19 -19.37 -24.15
C VAL A 408 11.00 -19.75 -22.90
N SER A 409 10.46 -20.58 -22.00
CA SER A 409 11.17 -20.98 -20.79
C SER A 409 12.43 -21.78 -21.12
N GLY A 410 12.37 -22.69 -22.11
CA GLY A 410 13.53 -23.46 -22.55
C GLY A 410 14.62 -22.61 -23.20
N LYS A 411 14.26 -21.49 -23.82
CA LYS A 411 15.24 -20.58 -24.42
C LYS A 411 16.04 -19.79 -23.39
N TYR A 412 15.41 -19.41 -22.27
CA TYR A 412 15.99 -18.44 -21.32
C TYR A 412 16.37 -19.02 -19.96
N SER A 413 15.93 -20.23 -19.60
CA SER A 413 16.23 -20.85 -18.31
C SER A 413 17.40 -21.83 -18.42
N ASP A 414 18.15 -22.00 -17.34
CA ASP A 414 19.11 -23.10 -17.18
C ASP A 414 18.43 -24.40 -16.76
N LEU A 415 17.30 -24.31 -16.06
CA LEU A 415 16.45 -25.43 -15.65
C LEU A 415 14.97 -25.03 -15.67
N VAL A 416 14.12 -25.92 -16.16
CA VAL A 416 12.65 -25.78 -16.08
C VAL A 416 12.05 -26.88 -15.23
N VAL A 417 11.34 -26.53 -14.16
CA VAL A 417 10.59 -27.46 -13.32
C VAL A 417 9.11 -27.37 -13.68
N LEU A 418 8.57 -28.44 -14.26
CA LEU A 418 7.18 -28.52 -14.71
C LEU A 418 6.32 -29.13 -13.61
N THR A 419 5.22 -28.46 -13.29
CA THR A 419 4.35 -28.81 -12.16
C THR A 419 2.87 -28.57 -12.46
N GLU A 420 1.99 -28.84 -11.50
CA GLU A 420 0.57 -28.53 -11.60
C GLU A 420 0.31 -27.01 -11.61
N GLU A 421 -0.68 -26.66 -12.42
CA GLU A 421 -1.48 -25.45 -12.31
C GLU A 421 -2.94 -25.97 -12.28
N ASP A 422 -3.91 -25.27 -12.86
CA ASP A 422 -5.32 -25.70 -12.89
C ASP A 422 -5.55 -26.84 -13.91
N SER A 423 -5.00 -28.02 -13.65
CA SER A 423 -5.14 -29.22 -14.50
C SER A 423 -6.61 -29.63 -14.69
N GLY A 424 -7.48 -29.32 -13.72
CA GLY A 424 -8.89 -29.67 -13.80
C GLY A 424 -9.05 -31.18 -13.99
N GLU A 425 -9.84 -31.60 -14.97
CA GLU A 425 -10.09 -33.01 -15.25
C GLU A 425 -8.99 -33.68 -16.10
N GLU A 426 -8.02 -32.94 -16.62
CA GLU A 426 -6.91 -33.51 -17.38
C GLU A 426 -5.78 -33.92 -16.44
N ASP A 427 -5.06 -34.98 -16.80
CA ASP A 427 -3.95 -35.50 -16.00
C ASP A 427 -2.75 -34.52 -16.01
N THR A 428 -2.33 -34.07 -14.83
CA THR A 428 -1.21 -33.12 -14.66
C THR A 428 0.06 -33.61 -15.34
N VAL A 429 0.41 -34.90 -15.17
CA VAL A 429 1.67 -35.44 -15.69
C VAL A 429 1.68 -35.39 -17.22
N SER A 430 0.54 -35.69 -17.84
CA SER A 430 0.36 -35.59 -19.29
C SER A 430 0.56 -34.16 -19.81
N ILE A 431 0.00 -33.16 -19.11
CA ILE A 431 0.22 -31.73 -19.44
C ILE A 431 1.71 -31.38 -19.33
N CYS A 432 2.38 -31.77 -18.23
CA CYS A 432 3.81 -31.52 -18.05
C CYS A 432 4.66 -32.20 -19.13
N GLN A 433 4.33 -33.44 -19.51
CA GLN A 433 5.05 -34.17 -20.56
C GLN A 433 4.95 -33.48 -21.91
N GLU A 434 3.78 -32.93 -22.25
CA GLU A 434 3.60 -32.16 -23.49
C GLU A 434 4.50 -30.92 -23.51
N ILE A 435 4.47 -30.12 -22.44
CA ILE A 435 5.32 -28.91 -22.30
C ILE A 435 6.81 -29.29 -22.37
N ALA A 436 7.20 -30.39 -21.71
CA ALA A 436 8.58 -30.87 -21.67
C ALA A 436 9.16 -31.11 -23.07
N THR A 437 8.35 -31.56 -24.04
CA THR A 437 8.81 -31.74 -25.42
C THR A 437 9.31 -30.43 -26.04
N HIS A 438 8.64 -29.32 -25.76
CA HIS A 438 9.00 -28.00 -26.28
C HIS A 438 10.19 -27.40 -25.55
N VAL A 439 10.31 -27.64 -24.23
CA VAL A 439 11.50 -27.26 -23.46
C VAL A 439 12.74 -28.01 -23.96
N ALA A 440 12.62 -29.32 -24.18
CA ALA A 440 13.71 -30.16 -24.67
C ALA A 440 14.19 -29.75 -26.08
N GLN A 441 13.28 -29.29 -26.95
CA GLN A 441 13.61 -28.78 -28.27
C GLN A 441 14.51 -27.53 -28.24
N GLN A 442 14.48 -26.77 -27.13
CA GLN A 442 15.39 -25.64 -26.92
C GLN A 442 16.74 -26.04 -26.30
N GLY A 443 16.94 -27.32 -25.98
CA GLY A 443 18.16 -27.82 -25.35
C GLY A 443 18.28 -27.53 -23.85
N CYS A 444 17.19 -27.14 -23.19
CA CYS A 444 17.16 -26.83 -21.75
C CYS A 444 16.90 -28.09 -20.91
N ALA A 445 17.56 -28.19 -19.75
CA ALA A 445 17.26 -29.22 -18.77
C ALA A 445 15.87 -29.00 -18.17
N TYR A 446 15.14 -30.09 -17.91
CA TYR A 446 13.84 -30.01 -17.26
C TYR A 446 13.61 -31.15 -16.28
N GLU A 447 12.73 -30.89 -15.31
CA GLU A 447 12.23 -31.86 -14.33
C GLU A 447 10.71 -31.79 -14.27
N ILE A 448 10.06 -32.90 -13.92
CA ILE A 448 8.61 -32.95 -13.71
C ILE A 448 8.36 -33.30 -12.25
N GLN A 449 7.77 -32.36 -11.51
CA GLN A 449 7.33 -32.56 -10.14
C GLN A 449 5.86 -32.13 -10.05
N PRO A 450 4.89 -33.07 -10.13
CA PRO A 450 3.47 -32.73 -10.24
C PRO A 450 2.89 -32.00 -9.04
N ASN A 451 3.52 -32.11 -7.86
CA ASN A 451 3.10 -31.35 -6.68
C ASN A 451 3.76 -29.96 -6.69
N ARG A 452 2.94 -28.89 -6.75
CA ARG A 452 3.44 -27.52 -6.89
C ARG A 452 4.34 -27.07 -5.74
N GLY A 453 3.94 -27.34 -4.50
CA GLY A 453 4.74 -26.98 -3.32
C GLY A 453 6.09 -27.67 -3.30
N GLU A 454 6.13 -28.97 -3.61
CA GLU A 454 7.38 -29.72 -3.68
C GLU A 454 8.25 -29.31 -4.87
N ALA A 455 7.65 -28.94 -6.01
CA ALA A 455 8.39 -28.39 -7.16
C ALA A 455 9.13 -27.10 -6.78
N ILE A 456 8.44 -26.18 -6.09
CA ILE A 456 9.04 -24.93 -5.60
C ILE A 456 10.12 -25.22 -4.55
N ARG A 457 9.85 -26.13 -3.61
CA ARG A 457 10.81 -26.55 -2.59
C ARG A 457 12.09 -27.11 -3.21
N GLN A 458 11.96 -28.03 -4.17
CA GLN A 458 13.09 -28.64 -4.88
C GLN A 458 13.89 -27.60 -5.67
N ALA A 459 13.21 -26.67 -6.35
CA ALA A 459 13.86 -25.59 -7.07
C ALA A 459 14.70 -24.69 -6.14
N ILE A 460 14.19 -24.34 -4.95
CA ILE A 460 14.90 -23.50 -3.96
C ILE A 460 16.04 -24.28 -3.31
N LEU A 461 15.77 -25.46 -2.74
CA LEU A 461 16.76 -26.23 -2.00
C LEU A 461 17.87 -26.82 -2.89
N GLY A 462 17.59 -27.01 -4.18
CA GLY A 462 18.56 -27.49 -5.17
C GLY A 462 19.54 -26.42 -5.67
N CYS A 463 19.50 -25.20 -5.16
CA CYS A 463 20.38 -24.12 -5.62
C CYS A 463 21.76 -24.15 -4.93
N ASP A 464 22.81 -24.36 -5.73
CA ASP A 464 24.22 -24.36 -5.33
C ASP A 464 24.99 -23.11 -5.80
N LYS A 465 24.38 -22.29 -6.67
CA LYS A 465 24.95 -21.08 -7.27
C LYS A 465 23.97 -19.91 -7.13
N PRO A 466 24.43 -18.65 -7.29
CA PRO A 466 23.53 -17.50 -7.31
C PRO A 466 22.44 -17.66 -8.37
N THR A 467 21.19 -17.75 -7.93
CA THR A 467 20.07 -18.20 -8.79
C THR A 467 18.88 -17.25 -8.66
N VAL A 468 18.22 -16.98 -9.78
CA VAL A 468 16.89 -16.40 -9.85
C VAL A 468 15.90 -17.51 -10.20
N ILE A 469 14.89 -17.71 -9.36
CA ILE A 469 13.84 -18.70 -9.54
C ILE A 469 12.56 -17.97 -9.95
N LEU A 470 12.06 -18.23 -11.16
CA LEU A 470 10.81 -17.69 -11.67
C LEU A 470 9.68 -18.67 -11.39
N ILE A 471 8.77 -18.33 -10.48
CA ILE A 471 7.61 -19.15 -10.12
C ILE A 471 6.39 -18.51 -10.76
N THR A 472 5.81 -19.17 -11.77
CA THR A 472 4.79 -18.55 -12.62
C THR A 472 3.49 -19.33 -12.73
N GLY A 473 2.40 -18.63 -13.06
CA GLY A 473 1.08 -19.18 -13.31
C GLY A 473 0.06 -18.85 -12.21
N LYS A 474 0.34 -19.17 -10.95
CA LYS A 474 -0.62 -19.05 -9.82
C LYS A 474 -0.45 -17.77 -9.01
N GLY A 475 0.78 -17.32 -8.77
CA GLY A 475 1.01 -16.09 -8.01
C GLY A 475 0.51 -16.21 -6.56
N ALA A 476 -0.35 -15.27 -6.14
CA ALA A 476 -0.92 -15.26 -4.78
C ALA A 476 -2.22 -16.08 -4.65
N GLU A 477 -2.64 -16.83 -5.68
CA GLU A 477 -3.83 -17.70 -5.60
C GLU A 477 -3.65 -18.78 -4.52
N THR A 478 -4.70 -19.01 -3.73
CA THR A 478 -4.73 -19.96 -2.60
C THR A 478 -5.58 -21.19 -2.88
N ARG A 479 -5.93 -21.42 -4.15
CA ARG A 479 -6.79 -22.52 -4.58
C ARG A 479 -6.21 -23.22 -5.79
N GLN A 480 -6.40 -24.52 -5.91
CA GLN A 480 -5.90 -25.33 -7.02
C GLN A 480 -7.05 -26.15 -7.63
N LYS A 481 -7.28 -26.07 -8.95
CA LYS A 481 -8.34 -26.86 -9.59
C LYS A 481 -7.88 -28.29 -9.90
N ARG A 482 -8.47 -29.28 -9.23
CA ARG A 482 -8.25 -30.73 -9.48
C ARG A 482 -9.59 -31.43 -9.71
N GLY A 483 -9.72 -32.14 -10.83
CA GLY A 483 -11.00 -32.65 -11.30
C GLY A 483 -12.00 -31.52 -11.55
N LEU A 484 -13.16 -31.61 -10.88
CA LEU A 484 -14.24 -30.62 -10.96
C LEU A 484 -14.21 -29.61 -9.80
N GLU A 485 -13.30 -29.78 -8.83
CA GLU A 485 -13.29 -29.01 -7.58
C GLU A 485 -12.08 -28.07 -7.48
N TYR A 486 -12.25 -27.01 -6.70
CA TYR A 486 -11.17 -26.14 -6.25
C TYR A 486 -10.79 -26.54 -4.81
N ILE A 487 -9.52 -26.83 -4.58
CA ILE A 487 -8.98 -27.26 -3.29
C ILE A 487 -8.10 -26.15 -2.73
N ASP A 488 -8.19 -25.87 -1.43
CA ASP A 488 -7.35 -24.88 -0.76
C ASP A 488 -5.89 -25.35 -0.71
N THR A 489 -4.96 -24.46 -1.07
CA THR A 489 -3.52 -24.69 -1.04
C THR A 489 -2.79 -23.42 -0.60
N PRO A 490 -1.60 -23.52 0.04
CA PRO A 490 -0.71 -22.38 0.18
C PRO A 490 -0.41 -21.74 -1.18
N SER A 491 -0.22 -20.42 -1.20
CA SER A 491 0.12 -19.69 -2.42
C SER A 491 1.60 -19.88 -2.81
N ASP A 492 1.97 -19.51 -4.04
CA ASP A 492 3.39 -19.53 -4.46
C ASP A 492 4.24 -18.61 -3.58
N VAL A 493 3.64 -17.53 -3.06
CA VAL A 493 4.26 -16.60 -2.12
C VAL A 493 4.58 -17.30 -0.79
N ASP A 494 3.62 -18.05 -0.25
CA ASP A 494 3.80 -18.75 1.03
C ASP A 494 4.86 -19.84 0.92
N TYR A 495 4.83 -20.62 -0.17
CA TYR A 495 5.85 -21.62 -0.46
C TYR A 495 7.24 -20.99 -0.60
N SER A 496 7.38 -19.92 -1.37
CA SER A 496 8.66 -19.25 -1.60
C SER A 496 9.29 -18.77 -0.29
N LYS A 497 8.53 -18.05 0.55
CA LYS A 497 9.03 -17.56 1.85
C LYS A 497 9.47 -18.70 2.76
N THR A 498 8.62 -19.73 2.88
CA THR A 498 8.87 -20.87 3.75
C THR A 498 10.15 -21.60 3.35
N PHE A 499 10.35 -21.87 2.06
CA PHE A 499 11.48 -22.67 1.59
C PHE A 499 12.78 -21.85 1.47
N LEU A 500 12.72 -20.54 1.27
CA LEU A 500 13.89 -19.67 1.41
C LEU A 500 14.40 -19.68 2.86
N GLN A 501 13.50 -19.62 3.84
CA GLN A 501 13.87 -19.74 5.25
C GLN A 501 14.41 -21.14 5.58
N GLU A 502 13.80 -22.20 5.04
CA GLU A 502 14.33 -23.58 5.18
C GLU A 502 15.76 -23.69 4.62
N TYR A 503 16.03 -23.07 3.46
CA TYR A 503 17.37 -23.02 2.88
C TYR A 503 18.38 -22.37 3.82
N ASP A 504 18.04 -21.22 4.40
CA ASP A 504 18.92 -20.48 5.31
C ASP A 504 19.26 -21.27 6.58
N VAL A 505 18.28 -21.99 7.12
CA VAL A 505 18.46 -22.87 8.28
C VAL A 505 19.39 -24.05 7.94
N ILE A 506 19.15 -24.73 6.81
CA ILE A 506 19.97 -25.88 6.37
C ILE A 506 21.43 -25.47 6.15
N HIS A 507 21.68 -24.27 5.63
CA HIS A 507 23.02 -23.79 5.30
C HIS A 507 23.69 -22.99 6.43
N GLY A 508 23.09 -22.93 7.62
CA GLY A 508 23.66 -22.26 8.79
C GLY A 508 23.84 -20.75 8.62
N LEU A 509 23.05 -20.11 7.75
CA LEU A 509 23.14 -18.68 7.45
C LEU A 509 22.52 -17.79 8.55
N ASP A 510 21.70 -18.37 9.43
CA ASP A 510 20.99 -17.73 10.56
C ASP A 510 21.94 -17.17 11.68
N GLY A 511 23.24 -17.47 11.64
CA GLY A 511 24.23 -16.95 12.60
C GLY A 511 25.11 -15.81 12.09
N LEU A 512 25.37 -15.77 10.78
CA LEU A 512 26.26 -14.80 10.14
C LEU A 512 25.61 -13.41 10.05
N GLU A 513 24.29 -13.36 9.95
CA GLU A 513 23.52 -12.12 10.02
C GLU A 513 23.78 -11.37 11.32
N LYS A 514 23.72 -12.04 12.48
CA LYS A 514 23.99 -11.40 13.79
C LYS A 514 25.41 -10.81 13.86
N VAL A 515 26.40 -11.52 13.34
CA VAL A 515 27.79 -11.04 13.29
C VAL A 515 27.94 -9.87 12.32
N ARG A 516 27.30 -9.93 11.14
CA ARG A 516 27.31 -8.84 10.15
C ARG A 516 26.58 -7.61 10.66
N SER A 517 25.45 -7.77 11.33
CA SER A 517 24.66 -6.69 11.93
C SER A 517 25.41 -5.99 13.06
N ILE A 518 26.10 -6.73 13.92
CA ILE A 518 26.97 -6.09 14.93
C ILE A 518 28.17 -5.41 14.26
N SER A 519 28.81 -6.09 13.29
CA SER A 519 29.97 -5.55 12.59
C SER A 519 29.66 -4.31 11.75
N SER A 520 28.45 -4.17 11.23
CA SER A 520 28.02 -3.00 10.46
C SER A 520 27.72 -1.78 11.33
N VAL A 521 27.32 -1.99 12.59
CA VAL A 521 26.95 -0.92 13.54
C VAL A 521 28.14 -0.43 14.37
N LEU A 522 29.09 -1.32 14.68
CA LEU A 522 30.27 -0.99 15.50
C LEU A 522 31.07 0.24 15.04
N PRO A 523 31.32 0.48 13.73
CA PRO A 523 32.03 1.67 13.27
C PRO A 523 31.30 2.98 13.64
N ALA A 524 29.98 3.03 13.46
CA ALA A 524 29.18 4.21 13.80
C ALA A 524 29.21 4.48 15.32
N LEU A 525 29.04 3.43 16.14
CA LEU A 525 29.16 3.54 17.60
C LEU A 525 30.54 4.07 18.03
N LYS A 526 31.60 3.63 17.36
CA LYS A 526 32.97 4.09 17.63
C LYS A 526 33.17 5.58 17.31
N GLU A 527 32.57 6.08 16.22
CA GLU A 527 32.65 7.51 15.86
C GLU A 527 31.93 8.40 16.86
N MET A 528 30.87 7.89 17.49
CA MET A 528 30.08 8.61 18.49
C MET A 528 30.64 8.52 19.91
N ALA A 529 31.59 7.61 20.16
CA ALA A 529 32.18 7.43 21.49
C ALA A 529 32.77 8.75 22.03
N GLY A 530 32.41 9.10 23.27
CA GLY A 530 32.80 10.34 23.94
C GLY A 530 31.90 11.54 23.64
N GLN A 531 30.99 11.46 22.67
CA GLN A 531 30.01 12.51 22.42
C GLN A 531 28.93 12.54 23.51
N THR A 532 28.42 13.73 23.79
CA THR A 532 27.39 13.93 24.83
C THR A 532 26.00 13.93 24.22
N VAL A 533 25.11 13.09 24.75
CA VAL A 533 23.71 13.00 24.35
C VAL A 533 22.83 13.33 25.56
N VAL A 534 21.95 14.31 25.41
CA VAL A 534 20.96 14.65 26.45
C VAL A 534 19.61 14.10 26.02
N VAL A 535 19.02 13.23 26.83
CA VAL A 535 17.73 12.60 26.55
C VAL A 535 16.70 13.10 27.54
N LYS A 536 15.65 13.75 27.04
CA LYS A 536 14.47 14.04 27.84
C LYS A 536 13.56 12.82 27.85
N TYR A 537 13.36 12.25 29.04
CA TYR A 537 12.52 11.09 29.29
C TYR A 537 11.17 11.50 29.87
N GLY A 538 10.10 11.30 29.09
CA GLY A 538 8.74 11.69 29.45
C GLY A 538 8.11 10.79 30.52
N GLY A 539 7.45 11.37 31.53
CA GLY A 539 6.76 10.60 32.57
C GLY A 539 5.51 9.83 32.09
N SER A 540 5.09 10.02 30.84
CA SER A 540 4.06 9.21 30.17
C SER A 540 4.60 7.87 29.64
N ALA A 541 5.92 7.74 29.46
CA ALA A 541 6.61 6.54 28.96
C ALA A 541 6.92 5.52 30.07
N LEU A 542 6.81 5.90 31.35
CA LEU A 542 6.87 4.97 32.47
C LEU A 542 5.65 4.04 32.42
N GLY A 543 5.84 2.83 31.89
CA GLY A 543 4.82 1.79 31.83
C GLY A 543 4.32 1.39 33.23
N PRO A 544 3.07 0.93 33.36
CA PRO A 544 2.62 0.29 34.58
C PRO A 544 3.44 -0.99 34.82
N ASP A 545 3.74 -1.29 36.09
CA ASP A 545 4.28 -2.57 36.58
C ASP A 545 5.79 -2.86 36.44
N GLY A 546 6.63 -1.85 36.21
CA GLY A 546 8.09 -2.03 36.35
C GLY A 546 8.74 -2.97 35.32
N ALA A 547 8.06 -3.20 34.19
CA ALA A 547 8.71 -3.73 33.00
C ALA A 547 9.79 -2.75 32.52
N VAL A 548 10.99 -3.27 32.23
CA VAL A 548 12.11 -2.45 31.74
C VAL A 548 11.69 -1.85 30.40
N ASP A 549 11.50 -0.53 30.40
CA ASP A 549 11.24 0.26 29.20
C ASP A 549 12.41 0.09 28.22
N SER A 550 12.12 -0.23 26.96
CA SER A 550 13.12 -0.31 25.88
C SER A 550 13.99 0.95 25.79
N ILE A 551 13.47 2.11 26.20
CA ILE A 551 14.24 3.36 26.28
C ILE A 551 15.38 3.28 27.30
N LEU A 552 15.16 2.67 28.47
CA LEU A 552 16.23 2.51 29.47
C LEU A 552 17.28 1.52 28.97
N GLN A 553 16.87 0.50 28.22
CA GLN A 553 17.80 -0.41 27.53
C GLN A 553 18.62 0.32 26.45
N ASP A 554 17.99 1.23 25.69
CA ASP A 554 18.67 2.06 24.69
C ASP A 554 19.69 2.98 25.35
N VAL A 555 19.28 3.70 26.39
CA VAL A 555 20.14 4.59 27.19
C VAL A 555 21.33 3.81 27.76
N ALA A 556 21.08 2.60 28.28
CA ALA A 556 22.13 1.74 28.79
C ALA A 556 23.10 1.29 27.68
N THR A 557 22.57 0.89 26.53
CA THR A 557 23.35 0.45 25.37
C THR A 557 24.23 1.58 24.83
N LEU A 558 23.72 2.82 24.76
CA LEU A 558 24.50 3.99 24.35
C LEU A 558 25.65 4.28 25.32
N GLN A 559 25.40 4.20 26.63
CA GLN A 559 26.44 4.38 27.64
C GLN A 559 27.51 3.27 27.52
N MET A 560 27.10 2.01 27.32
CA MET A 560 28.02 0.88 27.10
C MET A 560 28.83 1.03 25.81
N ALA A 561 28.26 1.65 24.78
CA ALA A 561 28.94 1.98 23.53
C ALA A 561 29.94 3.16 23.67
N GLY A 562 30.00 3.80 24.85
CA GLY A 562 30.95 4.86 25.17
C GLY A 562 30.43 6.28 24.93
N LEU A 563 29.14 6.47 24.68
CA LEU A 563 28.53 7.80 24.65
C LEU A 563 28.36 8.33 26.09
N ARG A 564 28.41 9.64 26.24
CA ARG A 564 28.19 10.34 27.52
C ARG A 564 26.72 10.74 27.62
N VAL A 565 25.90 9.93 28.27
CA VAL A 565 24.44 10.16 28.30
C VAL A 565 24.02 10.92 29.57
N VAL A 566 23.21 11.97 29.41
CA VAL A 566 22.50 12.64 30.51
C VAL A 566 21.01 12.46 30.31
N LEU A 567 20.34 11.88 31.31
CA LEU A 567 18.90 11.62 31.26
C LEU A 567 18.16 12.64 32.11
N VAL A 568 17.26 13.43 31.52
CA VAL A 568 16.42 14.39 32.23
C VAL A 568 14.99 13.87 32.25
N HIS A 569 14.44 13.58 33.42
CA HIS A 569 13.15 12.91 33.51
C HIS A 569 12.00 13.83 33.93
N GLY A 570 10.80 13.54 33.41
CA GLY A 570 9.55 14.08 33.92
C GLY A 570 8.95 13.22 35.04
N GLY A 571 7.73 13.57 35.46
CA GLY A 571 6.97 12.79 36.45
C GLY A 571 5.61 13.38 36.77
N GLY A 572 4.98 14.05 35.80
CA GLY A 572 3.72 14.78 36.01
C GLY A 572 2.60 13.93 36.61
N LYS A 573 2.46 12.66 36.17
CA LYS A 573 1.49 11.70 36.72
C LYS A 573 1.79 11.36 38.19
N ASN A 574 3.06 11.15 38.54
CA ASN A 574 3.50 10.88 39.91
C ASN A 574 3.25 12.09 40.83
N ILE A 575 3.49 13.30 40.33
CA ILE A 575 3.16 14.53 41.06
C ILE A 575 1.65 14.60 41.31
N THR A 576 0.80 14.41 40.28
CA THR A 576 -0.66 14.41 40.45
C THR A 576 -1.11 13.36 41.47
N ALA A 577 -0.65 12.12 41.32
CA ALA A 577 -1.03 11.02 42.22
C ALA A 577 -0.62 11.30 43.67
N LEU A 578 0.55 11.90 43.90
CA LEU A 578 1.01 12.24 45.24
C LEU A 578 0.25 13.45 45.82
N LEU A 579 -0.05 14.46 45.02
CA LEU A 579 -0.88 15.61 45.42
C LEU A 579 -2.29 15.16 45.84
N GLU A 580 -2.91 14.27 45.06
CA GLU A 580 -4.22 13.68 45.38
C GLU A 580 -4.17 12.89 46.69
N ARG A 581 -3.16 12.05 46.89
CA ARG A 581 -2.99 11.28 48.14
C ARG A 581 -2.78 12.16 49.37
N LEU A 582 -2.17 13.34 49.19
CA LEU A 582 -1.90 14.31 50.25
C LEU A 582 -3.02 15.36 50.39
N ASN A 583 -4.09 15.26 49.58
CA ASN A 583 -5.18 16.24 49.52
C ASN A 583 -4.72 17.68 49.27
N VAL A 584 -3.68 17.86 48.46
CA VAL A 584 -3.20 19.18 48.03
C VAL A 584 -3.92 19.55 46.72
N PRO A 585 -4.64 20.70 46.65
CA PRO A 585 -5.34 21.11 45.43
C PRO A 585 -4.39 21.26 44.24
N THR A 586 -4.84 20.86 43.06
CA THR A 586 -4.05 20.98 41.83
C THR A 586 -4.86 21.65 40.72
N HIS A 587 -4.23 22.56 39.99
CA HIS A 587 -4.78 23.11 38.76
C HIS A 587 -3.64 23.44 37.79
N PHE A 588 -3.99 23.49 36.49
CA PHE A 588 -3.05 23.79 35.41
C PHE A 588 -3.44 25.08 34.72
N GLU A 589 -2.45 25.90 34.37
CA GLU A 589 -2.62 27.13 33.61
C GLU A 589 -1.56 27.19 32.51
N ASN A 590 -1.99 27.38 31.26
CA ASN A 590 -1.11 27.45 30.07
C ASN A 590 -0.12 26.26 29.95
N GLY A 591 -0.55 25.06 30.34
CA GLY A 591 0.29 23.83 30.30
C GLY A 591 1.26 23.68 31.47
N TYR A 592 1.30 24.62 32.40
CA TYR A 592 2.10 24.54 33.64
C TYR A 592 1.22 24.17 34.83
N ARG A 593 1.77 23.37 35.75
CA ARG A 593 1.13 23.12 37.04
C ARG A 593 1.40 24.33 37.92
N VAL A 594 0.35 25.08 38.30
CA VAL A 594 0.51 26.15 39.28
C VAL A 594 1.03 25.53 40.57
N THR A 595 2.17 26.04 41.03
CA THR A 595 2.98 25.39 42.07
C THR A 595 3.13 26.37 43.23
N ASP A 596 2.42 26.15 44.33
CA ASP A 596 2.68 26.83 45.60
C ASP A 596 3.76 26.07 46.42
N GLU A 597 4.05 26.51 47.65
CA GLU A 597 5.05 25.85 48.52
C GLU A 597 4.71 24.37 48.80
N ALA A 598 3.43 24.06 49.01
CA ALA A 598 2.99 22.69 49.26
C ALA A 598 3.16 21.82 48.01
N ALA A 599 2.73 22.32 46.85
CA ALA A 599 2.87 21.63 45.58
C ALA A 599 4.33 21.46 45.16
N LEU A 600 5.21 22.43 45.49
CA LEU A 600 6.65 22.33 45.25
C LEU A 600 7.27 21.20 46.08
N GLY A 601 6.97 21.13 47.38
CA GLY A 601 7.46 20.04 48.22
C GLY A 601 7.02 18.67 47.72
N VAL A 602 5.78 18.55 47.23
CA VAL A 602 5.27 17.32 46.61
C VAL A 602 5.97 17.02 45.28
N ALA A 603 6.18 18.03 44.45
CA ALA A 603 6.90 17.88 43.19
C ALA A 603 8.33 17.39 43.43
N GLU A 604 9.01 17.91 44.44
CA GLU A 604 10.35 17.50 44.82
C GLU A 604 10.41 16.04 45.32
N MET A 605 9.47 15.63 46.19
CA MET A 605 9.36 14.24 46.64
C MET A 605 9.07 13.27 45.48
N ALA A 606 8.16 13.64 44.58
CA ALA A 606 7.81 12.80 43.44
C ALA A 606 8.98 12.70 42.45
N LEU A 607 9.56 13.83 42.06
CA LEU A 607 10.60 13.88 41.03
C LEU A 607 11.96 13.43 41.57
N SER A 608 12.51 14.12 42.57
CA SER A 608 13.89 13.89 43.03
C SER A 608 14.07 12.64 43.88
N ALA A 609 12.99 12.08 44.44
CA ALA A 609 13.04 10.81 45.18
C ALA A 609 12.37 9.67 44.41
N GLN A 610 11.04 9.64 44.31
CA GLN A 610 10.33 8.44 43.82
C GLN A 610 10.71 8.07 42.38
N VAL A 611 10.54 9.00 41.43
CA VAL A 611 10.80 8.73 40.01
C VAL A 611 12.30 8.61 39.74
N ASN A 612 13.09 9.57 40.24
CA ASN A 612 14.54 9.58 40.03
C ASN A 612 15.20 8.28 40.49
N LYS A 613 14.90 7.83 41.72
CA LYS A 613 15.53 6.62 42.27
C LYS A 613 15.02 5.34 41.62
N SER A 614 13.77 5.32 41.15
CA SER A 614 13.26 4.20 40.36
C SER A 614 14.01 4.04 39.03
N ILE A 615 14.23 5.14 38.30
CA ILE A 615 14.98 5.11 37.04
C ILE A 615 16.43 4.70 37.28
N VAL A 616 17.07 5.25 38.30
CA VAL A 616 18.45 4.89 38.69
C VAL A 616 18.55 3.40 39.02
N SER A 617 17.60 2.84 39.78
CA SER A 617 17.58 1.41 40.09
C SER A 617 17.49 0.58 38.81
N ALA A 618 16.55 0.91 37.91
CA ALA A 618 16.36 0.18 36.66
C ALA A 618 17.59 0.23 35.74
N LEU A 619 18.31 1.35 35.69
CA LEU A 619 19.55 1.46 34.93
C LEU A 619 20.71 0.69 35.57
N ASN A 620 20.79 0.66 36.91
CA ASN A 620 21.78 -0.16 37.61
C ASN A 620 21.52 -1.66 37.41
N ASP A 621 20.25 -2.08 37.33
CA ASP A 621 19.87 -3.46 37.00
C ASP A 621 20.26 -3.86 35.55
N LEU A 622 20.56 -2.88 34.70
CA LEU A 622 21.11 -3.04 33.35
C LEU A 622 22.64 -2.89 33.31
N ASP A 623 23.32 -3.04 34.45
CA ASP A 623 24.78 -2.94 34.60
C ASP A 623 25.38 -1.57 34.19
N VAL A 624 24.57 -0.50 34.27
CA VAL A 624 25.03 0.88 34.06
C VAL A 624 25.12 1.63 35.38
N ALA A 625 26.26 2.25 35.65
CA ALA A 625 26.47 3.06 36.84
C ALA A 625 25.68 4.38 36.77
N ALA A 626 24.40 4.36 37.14
CA ALA A 626 23.53 5.54 37.13
C ALA A 626 23.55 6.30 38.46
N VAL A 627 23.54 7.63 38.40
CA VAL A 627 23.51 8.51 39.58
C VAL A 627 22.38 9.51 39.45
N GLY A 628 21.46 9.46 40.40
CA GLY A 628 20.32 10.35 40.45
C GLY A 628 20.61 11.66 41.18
N VAL A 629 20.45 12.80 40.51
CA VAL A 629 20.65 14.14 41.05
C VAL A 629 19.41 15.02 40.86
N SER A 630 19.19 15.94 41.79
CA SER A 630 18.24 17.03 41.63
C SER A 630 18.90 18.21 40.91
N GLY A 631 18.17 18.93 40.08
CA GLY A 631 18.67 20.15 39.45
C GLY A 631 19.17 21.18 40.47
N LYS A 632 18.67 21.18 41.71
CA LYS A 632 19.15 22.07 42.78
C LYS A 632 20.52 21.65 43.33
N ASP A 633 20.91 20.39 43.16
CA ASP A 633 22.12 19.84 43.76
C ASP A 633 23.35 20.49 43.12
N GLY A 634 24.25 21.01 43.95
CA GLY A 634 25.44 21.72 43.49
C GLY A 634 25.14 23.00 42.69
N HIS A 635 23.92 23.54 42.77
CA HIS A 635 23.44 24.64 41.92
C HIS A 635 23.45 24.31 40.42
N LEU A 636 23.23 23.03 40.06
CA LEU A 636 23.20 22.58 38.67
C LEU A 636 22.22 23.39 37.80
N LEU A 637 21.00 23.61 38.28
CA LEU A 637 19.97 24.43 37.65
C LEU A 637 19.62 25.59 38.58
N CYS A 638 19.79 26.81 38.08
CA CYS A 638 19.33 28.04 38.70
C CYS A 638 18.14 28.60 37.91
N ALA A 639 17.06 28.96 38.61
CA ALA A 639 15.84 29.49 38.02
C ALA A 639 15.30 30.70 38.77
N GLN A 640 14.47 31.48 38.09
CA GLN A 640 13.65 32.54 38.68
C GLN A 640 12.17 32.26 38.43
N CYS A 641 11.28 32.97 39.13
CA CYS A 641 9.84 32.85 38.91
C CYS A 641 9.46 33.17 37.45
N LYS A 642 8.85 32.21 36.75
CA LYS A 642 8.45 32.35 35.34
C LYS A 642 7.30 33.34 35.16
N ASN A 643 6.32 33.26 36.05
CA ASN A 643 5.17 34.16 36.10
C ASN A 643 4.60 34.14 37.53
N PRO A 644 4.40 35.29 38.19
CA PRO A 644 3.81 35.35 39.53
C PRO A 644 2.49 34.58 39.68
N ALA A 645 1.66 34.52 38.63
CA ALA A 645 0.40 33.77 38.62
C ALA A 645 0.59 32.24 38.72
N LEU A 646 1.72 31.72 38.25
CA LEU A 646 2.04 30.28 38.29
C LEU A 646 2.73 29.86 39.60
N GLY A 647 3.04 30.82 40.49
CA GLY A 647 3.74 30.58 41.74
C GLY A 647 5.23 30.22 41.53
N ARG A 648 5.66 29.12 42.14
CA ARG A 648 7.02 28.54 42.11
C ARG A 648 7.31 27.73 40.85
N VAL A 649 6.70 28.07 39.72
CA VAL A 649 7.12 27.56 38.41
C VAL A 649 8.35 28.34 37.94
N GLY A 650 9.44 27.63 37.67
CA GLY A 650 10.74 28.24 37.36
C GLY A 650 11.00 28.42 35.87
N GLN A 651 11.60 29.55 35.51
CA GLN A 651 12.31 29.75 34.25
C GLN A 651 13.81 29.62 34.54
N ILE A 652 14.47 28.66 33.88
CA ILE A 652 15.91 28.42 34.07
C ILE A 652 16.69 29.61 33.51
N THR A 653 17.62 30.13 34.30
CA THR A 653 18.45 31.29 33.96
C THR A 653 19.93 30.92 33.82
N GLN A 654 20.37 29.86 34.49
CA GLN A 654 21.76 29.41 34.45
C GLN A 654 21.85 27.90 34.73
N VAL A 655 22.79 27.24 34.04
CA VAL A 655 23.15 25.84 34.27
C VAL A 655 24.63 25.75 34.61
N ASP A 656 24.97 25.10 35.73
CA ASP A 656 26.35 24.83 36.14
C ASP A 656 26.72 23.37 35.82
N THR A 657 27.53 23.19 34.79
CA THR A 657 27.85 21.85 34.25
C THR A 657 28.85 21.07 35.08
N ARG A 658 29.53 21.68 36.07
CA ARG A 658 30.65 21.04 36.79
C ARG A 658 30.28 19.70 37.41
N LEU A 659 29.08 19.60 37.98
CA LEU A 659 28.58 18.36 38.57
C LEU A 659 28.37 17.28 37.50
N LEU A 660 27.70 17.62 36.39
CA LEU A 660 27.44 16.68 35.30
C LEU A 660 28.74 16.25 34.61
N GLU A 661 29.65 17.19 34.33
CA GLU A 661 30.95 16.89 33.75
C GLU A 661 31.79 15.96 34.63
N THR A 662 31.77 16.17 35.94
CA THR A 662 32.46 15.29 36.91
C THR A 662 31.89 13.87 36.87
N LEU A 663 30.56 13.73 36.91
CA LEU A 663 29.90 12.42 36.87
C LEU A 663 30.15 11.70 35.54
N LEU A 664 29.96 12.39 34.42
CA LEU A 664 30.18 11.85 33.09
C LEU A 664 31.67 11.46 32.89
N GLY A 665 32.60 12.29 33.38
CA GLY A 665 34.04 12.00 33.30
C GLY A 665 34.48 10.79 34.12
N ALA A 666 33.73 10.47 35.18
CA ALA A 666 33.92 9.27 36.00
C ALA A 666 33.15 8.04 35.46
N GLY A 667 32.47 8.16 34.32
CA GLY A 667 31.73 7.07 33.68
C GLY A 667 30.31 6.83 34.24
N PHE A 668 29.82 7.71 35.13
CA PHE A 668 28.45 7.65 35.61
C PHE A 668 27.47 8.22 34.58
N LEU A 669 26.24 7.69 34.59
CA LEU A 669 25.09 8.21 33.84
C LEU A 669 24.24 9.10 34.77
N PRO A 670 24.27 10.44 34.63
CA PRO A 670 23.48 11.33 35.46
C PRO A 670 21.99 11.28 35.08
N VAL A 671 21.13 11.05 36.07
CA VAL A 671 19.68 11.11 35.95
C VAL A 671 19.18 12.35 36.71
N VAL A 672 18.75 13.37 35.98
CA VAL A 672 18.44 14.71 36.53
C VAL A 672 16.93 14.90 36.66
N SER A 673 16.48 15.36 37.84
CA SER A 673 15.12 15.84 38.06
C SER A 673 15.02 17.37 37.89
N PRO A 674 13.96 17.92 37.26
CA PRO A 674 13.85 19.33 36.90
C PRO A 674 13.38 20.22 38.06
N ILE A 675 13.99 20.06 39.24
CA ILE A 675 13.82 20.96 40.38
C ILE A 675 15.05 21.86 40.42
N ALA A 676 14.86 23.17 40.29
CA ALA A 676 15.95 24.16 40.27
C ALA A 676 16.02 24.94 41.59
N GLY A 677 17.19 25.49 41.90
CA GLY A 677 17.35 26.46 43.00
C GLY A 677 17.18 27.90 42.51
N GLY A 678 16.74 28.82 43.37
CA GLY A 678 16.67 30.25 43.05
C GLY A 678 15.98 31.08 44.12
N ASP A 679 16.37 32.34 44.27
CA ASP A 679 15.77 33.30 45.23
C ASP A 679 15.67 32.78 46.69
N GLY A 680 16.62 31.92 47.10
CA GLY A 680 16.62 31.30 48.44
C GLY A 680 15.61 30.15 48.63
N ALA A 681 14.94 29.70 47.57
CA ALA A 681 13.97 28.61 47.56
C ALA A 681 14.17 27.69 46.34
N GLY A 682 13.25 26.73 46.16
CA GLY A 682 13.21 25.85 44.98
C GLY A 682 12.17 26.29 43.94
N TYR A 683 12.36 25.84 42.71
CA TYR A 683 11.41 26.03 41.61
C TYR A 683 11.15 24.72 40.89
N ASN A 684 9.88 24.52 40.50
CA ASN A 684 9.44 23.41 39.66
C ASN A 684 9.58 23.81 38.18
N CYS A 685 10.55 23.23 37.47
CA CYS A 685 10.81 23.55 36.07
C CYS A 685 10.20 22.49 35.13
N ASN A 686 9.93 22.89 33.89
CA ASN A 686 9.52 21.93 32.86
C ASN A 686 10.72 21.04 32.49
N ALA A 687 10.47 19.74 32.30
CA ALA A 687 11.52 18.79 31.93
C ALA A 687 12.11 19.05 30.54
N ASP A 688 11.30 19.53 29.59
CA ASP A 688 11.75 19.92 28.25
C ASP A 688 12.70 21.13 28.36
N ASP A 689 12.30 22.17 29.11
CA ASP A 689 13.12 23.37 29.37
C ASP A 689 14.46 22.99 30.06
N ALA A 690 14.43 22.06 31.02
CA ALA A 690 15.63 21.59 31.72
C ALA A 690 16.58 20.78 30.83
N ALA A 691 16.04 19.86 30.01
CA ALA A 691 16.84 19.08 29.08
C ALA A 691 17.50 19.97 28.02
N GLN A 692 16.75 20.95 27.51
CA GLN A 692 17.27 21.95 26.59
C GLN A 692 18.42 22.76 27.21
N ALA A 693 18.20 23.38 28.38
CA ALA A 693 19.22 24.21 29.03
C ALA A 693 20.49 23.40 29.39
N ILE A 694 20.35 22.13 29.78
CA ILE A 694 21.48 21.23 30.04
C ILE A 694 22.23 20.90 28.74
N ALA A 695 21.52 20.60 27.66
CA ALA A 695 22.15 20.31 26.37
C ALA A 695 22.93 21.50 25.80
N GLU A 696 22.36 22.70 25.93
CA GLU A 696 23.00 23.96 25.53
C GLU A 696 24.27 24.19 26.34
N ALA A 697 24.20 24.08 27.67
CA ALA A 697 25.35 24.32 28.55
C ALA A 697 26.47 23.29 28.38
N LEU A 698 26.13 22.03 28.04
CA LEU A 698 27.11 20.97 27.78
C LEU A 698 27.64 20.96 26.34
N HIS A 699 27.14 21.83 25.45
CA HIS A 699 27.37 21.76 24.00
C HIS A 699 27.14 20.33 23.46
N ALA A 700 25.99 19.76 23.82
CA ALA A 700 25.68 18.38 23.50
C ALA A 700 25.72 18.13 21.98
N HIS A 701 26.25 16.97 21.60
CA HIS A 701 26.19 16.55 20.20
C HIS A 701 24.74 16.35 19.76
N ARG A 702 23.91 15.82 20.66
CA ARG A 702 22.49 15.59 20.40
C ARG A 702 21.61 15.85 21.62
N LEU A 703 20.44 16.42 21.36
CA LEU A 703 19.32 16.53 22.30
C LEU A 703 18.12 15.74 21.77
N VAL A 704 17.61 14.80 22.56
CA VAL A 704 16.47 13.95 22.16
C VAL A 704 15.28 14.20 23.07
N PHE A 705 14.14 14.58 22.48
CA PHE A 705 12.85 14.68 23.16
C PHE A 705 12.01 13.45 22.90
N LEU A 706 11.82 12.62 23.93
CA LEU A 706 10.86 11.52 23.89
C LEU A 706 9.46 12.05 24.26
N THR A 707 8.53 11.88 23.32
CA THR A 707 7.15 12.38 23.42
C THR A 707 6.15 11.29 23.02
N ASP A 708 4.86 11.59 23.16
CA ASP A 708 3.72 10.76 22.74
C ASP A 708 3.26 11.03 21.30
N VAL A 709 4.00 11.83 20.55
CA VAL A 709 3.73 12.18 19.15
C VAL A 709 4.98 11.91 18.31
N GLY A 710 4.81 11.16 17.20
CA GLY A 710 5.92 10.71 16.33
C GLY A 710 6.55 11.78 15.43
N GLY A 711 6.85 12.96 15.99
CA GLY A 711 7.60 14.03 15.33
C GLY A 711 6.76 15.27 14.98
N ILE A 712 7.39 16.19 14.23
CA ILE A 712 6.77 17.40 13.69
C ILE A 712 5.88 17.04 12.51
N LEU A 713 4.58 17.27 12.67
CA LEU A 713 3.59 17.10 11.62
C LEU A 713 3.38 18.43 10.87
N ILE A 714 3.41 18.39 9.55
CA ILE A 714 2.97 19.52 8.68
C ILE A 714 1.45 19.73 8.79
N ASP A 715 0.70 18.68 9.17
CA ASP A 715 -0.72 18.75 9.52
C ASP A 715 -0.95 18.02 10.84
N SER A 716 -1.36 18.76 11.87
CA SER A 716 -1.63 18.23 13.22
C SER A 716 -2.71 17.15 13.27
N HIS A 717 -3.54 17.01 12.23
CA HIS A 717 -4.57 15.98 12.13
C HIS A 717 -4.14 14.75 11.32
N ASN A 718 -2.92 14.73 10.77
CA ASN A 718 -2.42 13.64 9.94
C ASN A 718 -0.99 13.24 10.30
N THR A 719 -0.86 12.15 11.06
CA THR A 719 0.43 11.59 11.51
C THR A 719 1.36 11.17 10.35
N LYS A 720 0.85 10.97 9.13
CA LYS A 720 1.67 10.67 7.94
C LYS A 720 2.38 11.90 7.35
N THR A 721 2.10 13.09 7.87
CA THR A 721 2.80 14.33 7.51
C THR A 721 4.01 14.61 8.40
N ALA A 722 4.42 13.63 9.20
CA ALA A 722 5.64 13.69 9.98
C ALA A 722 6.83 13.97 9.05
N VAL A 723 7.58 15.00 9.39
CA VAL A 723 8.81 15.33 8.69
C VAL A 723 9.92 14.51 9.32
N ALA A 724 10.53 13.59 8.57
CA ALA A 724 11.61 12.77 9.12
C ALA A 724 12.88 13.58 9.43
N HIS A 725 13.24 14.50 8.53
CA HIS A 725 14.42 15.36 8.65
C HIS A 725 14.13 16.76 8.11
N MET A 726 14.62 17.79 8.80
CA MET A 726 14.63 19.17 8.32
C MET A 726 15.83 19.94 8.87
N ASP A 727 16.33 20.91 8.12
CA ASP A 727 17.27 21.89 8.67
C ASP A 727 16.54 23.06 9.36
N ALA A 728 17.29 23.88 10.08
CA ALA A 728 16.74 25.01 10.82
C ALA A 728 16.06 26.04 9.90
N GLN A 729 16.55 26.23 8.67
CA GLN A 729 15.93 27.13 7.71
C GLN A 729 14.53 26.63 7.32
N ARG A 730 14.43 25.34 6.98
CA ARG A 730 13.18 24.71 6.58
C ARG A 730 12.16 24.70 7.71
N ALA A 731 12.59 24.46 8.94
CA ALA A 731 11.73 24.57 10.11
C ALA A 731 11.11 25.98 10.24
N ARG A 732 11.92 27.04 10.07
CA ARG A 732 11.44 28.44 10.08
C ARG A 732 10.47 28.71 8.94
N GLU A 733 10.77 28.28 7.72
CA GLU A 733 9.86 28.42 6.56
C GLU A 733 8.49 27.76 6.81
N LEU A 734 8.48 26.56 7.40
CA LEU A 734 7.25 25.83 7.71
C LEU A 734 6.44 26.50 8.83
N MET A 735 7.11 27.12 9.80
CA MET A 735 6.46 27.93 10.83
C MET A 735 5.87 29.22 10.23
N ASP A 736 6.63 29.96 9.43
CA ASP A 736 6.21 31.23 8.81
C ASP A 736 5.05 31.03 7.82
N ALA A 737 5.03 29.89 7.12
CA ALA A 737 3.94 29.50 6.23
C ALA A 737 2.66 29.04 6.97
N GLY A 738 2.69 28.97 8.31
CA GLY A 738 1.57 28.51 9.14
C GLY A 738 1.27 27.02 9.03
N LEU A 739 2.21 26.22 8.49
CA LEU A 739 2.08 24.77 8.36
C LEU A 739 2.38 24.07 9.69
N ILE A 740 3.33 24.58 10.47
CA ILE A 740 3.51 24.18 11.87
C ILE A 740 2.62 25.07 12.72
N ALA A 741 1.54 24.51 13.27
CA ALA A 741 0.52 25.24 14.02
C ALA A 741 0.22 24.63 15.40
N GLY A 742 -0.47 25.40 16.25
CA GLY A 742 -0.93 24.94 17.57
C GLY A 742 0.22 24.66 18.54
N GLY A 743 0.08 23.61 19.36
CA GLY A 743 1.04 23.25 20.42
C GLY A 743 2.43 22.82 19.92
N MET A 744 2.62 22.61 18.61
CA MET A 744 3.91 22.25 18.03
C MET A 744 4.84 23.44 17.82
N VAL A 745 4.31 24.65 17.61
CA VAL A 745 5.11 25.87 17.45
C VAL A 745 6.14 26.08 18.58
N PRO A 746 5.75 26.04 19.87
CA PRO A 746 6.73 26.23 20.95
C PRO A 746 7.78 25.11 21.02
N LYS A 747 7.44 23.87 20.63
CA LYS A 747 8.39 22.76 20.59
C LYS A 747 9.44 22.97 19.51
N VAL A 748 9.02 23.35 18.29
CA VAL A 748 9.94 23.62 17.18
C VAL A 748 10.82 24.83 17.47
N GLN A 749 10.26 25.88 18.11
CA GLN A 749 11.04 27.02 18.59
C GLN A 749 12.12 26.62 19.60
N GLY A 750 11.79 25.73 20.55
CA GLY A 750 12.77 25.17 21.49
C GLY A 750 13.90 24.43 20.78
N CYS A 751 13.57 23.57 19.82
CA CYS A 751 14.56 22.84 19.02
C CYS A 751 15.48 23.80 18.23
N LEU A 752 14.90 24.82 17.58
CA LEU A 752 15.67 25.83 16.85
C LEU A 752 16.61 26.61 17.77
N HIS A 753 16.14 26.99 18.96
CA HIS A 753 16.97 27.69 19.93
C HIS A 753 18.15 26.84 20.42
N ALA A 754 17.93 25.55 20.66
CA ALA A 754 18.98 24.62 21.05
C ALA A 754 20.07 24.50 19.97
N LEU A 755 19.66 24.36 18.70
CA LEU A 755 20.59 24.33 17.56
C LEU A 755 21.39 25.63 17.43
N GLU A 756 20.72 26.78 17.53
CA GLU A 756 21.37 28.10 17.49
C GLU A 756 22.37 28.32 18.64
N SER A 757 22.16 27.65 19.77
CA SER A 757 23.01 27.70 20.96
C SER A 757 24.18 26.68 20.92
N GLY A 758 24.33 25.94 19.81
CA GLY A 758 25.46 25.06 19.55
C GLY A 758 25.23 23.58 19.83
N VAL A 759 23.98 23.15 20.04
CA VAL A 759 23.64 21.72 20.02
C VAL A 759 23.74 21.21 18.59
N GLY A 760 24.40 20.05 18.39
CA GLY A 760 24.67 19.51 17.05
C GLY A 760 23.41 19.10 16.29
N GLU A 761 22.54 18.32 16.92
CA GLU A 761 21.28 17.83 16.34
C GLU A 761 20.19 17.74 17.42
N VAL A 762 18.93 17.92 17.02
CA VAL A 762 17.78 17.79 17.93
C VAL A 762 16.75 16.82 17.35
N SER A 763 16.39 15.79 18.10
CA SER A 763 15.38 14.79 17.68
C SER A 763 14.12 14.88 18.52
N ILE A 764 12.94 14.81 17.88
CA ILE A 764 11.64 14.60 18.53
C ILE A 764 11.14 13.23 18.12
N LEU A 765 11.04 12.29 19.07
CA LEU A 765 10.73 10.89 18.81
C LEU A 765 9.47 10.43 19.56
N ASP A 766 8.78 9.44 19.01
CA ASP A 766 7.71 8.72 19.71
C ASP A 766 8.31 7.72 20.70
N GLY A 767 8.17 7.98 21.99
CA GLY A 767 8.66 7.12 23.06
C GLY A 767 7.91 5.79 23.20
N HIS A 768 6.83 5.57 22.45
CA HIS A 768 6.13 4.27 22.39
C HIS A 768 6.75 3.29 21.39
N CYS A 769 7.61 3.76 20.48
CA CYS A 769 8.32 2.90 19.55
C CYS A 769 9.50 2.21 20.25
N GLU A 770 9.53 0.87 20.20
CA GLU A 770 10.64 0.09 20.74
C GLU A 770 11.97 0.48 20.07
N HIS A 771 13.01 0.64 20.89
CA HIS A 771 14.37 0.93 20.47
C HIS A 771 14.55 2.21 19.62
N VAL A 772 13.59 3.15 19.70
CA VAL A 772 13.57 4.37 18.88
C VAL A 772 14.79 5.25 19.11
N LEU A 773 15.36 5.26 20.32
CA LEU A 773 16.52 6.09 20.65
C LEU A 773 17.78 5.52 20.01
N LEU A 774 17.98 4.20 20.04
CA LEU A 774 19.11 3.56 19.35
C LEU A 774 19.01 3.73 17.83
N LEU A 775 17.81 3.54 17.27
CA LEU A 775 17.59 3.74 15.83
C LEU A 775 17.90 5.18 15.41
N ASP A 776 17.48 6.17 16.20
CA ASP A 776 17.72 7.59 15.93
C ASP A 776 19.22 7.91 15.95
N VAL A 777 19.92 7.48 17.01
CA VAL A 777 21.37 7.74 17.18
C VAL A 777 22.19 7.06 16.07
N LEU A 778 21.75 5.91 15.56
CA LEU A 778 22.37 5.22 14.43
C LEU A 778 21.95 5.76 13.05
N HIS A 779 21.24 6.89 13.01
CA HIS A 779 20.65 7.50 11.81
C HIS A 779 19.85 6.51 10.95
N GLN A 780 19.22 5.53 11.60
CA GLN A 780 18.30 4.60 10.96
C GLN A 780 16.91 5.23 10.85
N ARG A 781 16.03 4.58 10.10
CA ARG A 781 14.67 5.07 9.90
C ARG A 781 13.89 5.04 11.22
N VAL A 782 13.52 6.21 11.73
CA VAL A 782 12.73 6.37 12.96
C VAL A 782 11.40 7.06 12.72
N SER A 783 10.44 6.78 13.60
CA SER A 783 9.18 7.52 13.74
C SER A 783 9.43 8.78 14.57
N GLY A 784 9.86 9.85 13.93
CA GLY A 784 10.20 11.12 14.57
C GLY A 784 10.70 12.17 13.59
N THR A 785 11.17 13.30 14.12
CA THR A 785 11.80 14.38 13.35
C THR A 785 13.18 14.69 13.88
N ILE A 786 14.17 14.69 13.01
CA ILE A 786 15.53 15.14 13.29
C ILE A 786 15.70 16.55 12.70
N LEU A 787 16.14 17.48 13.53
CA LEU A 787 16.48 18.85 13.15
C LEU A 787 17.99 19.05 13.20
N THR A 788 18.53 19.61 12.13
CA THR A 788 19.95 19.98 12.02
C THR A 788 20.11 21.50 11.85
N PRO A 789 21.30 22.06 12.14
CA PRO A 789 21.57 23.50 12.06
C PRO A 789 21.30 24.12 10.69
#